data_AF-A0A970JM47-F1
#
_entry.id   AF-A0A970JM47-F1
#
_cell.length_a   1.000
_cell.length_b   1.000
_cell.length_c   1.000
_cell.angle_alpha   90.00
_cell.angle_beta   90.00
_cell.angle_gamma   90.00
#
_symmetry.space_group_name_H-M   'P 1'
#
loop_
_entity.id
_entity.type
_entity.pdbx_description
1 polymer ?
#
loop_
_entity_poly.entity_id
_entity_poly.type
_entity_poly.pdbx_seq_one_letter_code
_entity_poly.pdbx_strand_id
1 'polypeptide(L)'
;MDIEIRKEQAKVYILSGKARVGKDTIANMIKKICEENNLKHINLQYSSYLKEYAKKISDWDGRDETKPRALLQYLGTELIRQQIDELFFIKRICADIEVYSKFFDVITISDARYKLEIDVPKEKFENVISISVIRPNMESALSSKEQQHLSEIDLDDYDKYDYKIINDGTLEDLEKKVREFMKKELGKEKEMKMNEEFASEITNMEIKKRLSHDEMRNMWFDFWKSKDHDIIPSAPLVPINDPTLLWINAGVAPLKKYFDGSEVPKNRRMASCQKCIRTNDIENVGKTARHATFFEMLGNFSIGDYFKKEAIKWSWEFLTDEKWLNFDKERLYVTIYQDDEEAYNIWREVGVPEERIIRLKDNFWEIGPGPCGPCSEIFYDRGEKYDPDNLGIKLLQDDIENDRFIEIWNNVFSMYNACEGVKREDYKELPSKNIDTGMGLERILTILQGVDTIYDTDAVLPIINRVSEITGHEYNGEMPFKVIADHIRALTFALADGASFGNHGRDYVLRRLLRRAVRYGKKLGVEEPFIYKLVPTVVDVMKVSYPYLKDHEKKVMDKIKKEEELFHKTLLDGEKKLNEIMEASTNKTISGADAFKLYDTYGFPFELTLEIAEERGFSVSKEEFDEYMKHQQEQARLAREEVSSMNLQNEDLINFKEPSTFVGYDTLEVKTKIIGLFDGDKMVNTLTNKGYVVLEKTPFYAEAGGQVSDKGVLIINNEKIKVIDMFKGTNGQHFHHIEFEGNINVGDEVIAIVDEKIRNKIKKNHSATHLLQKALRQVLSEEVMQAGSRVDDKNLRFDFTYDGKISDEDLIEVERLVNEKIKTNADVITEIMSLDEAIKKGAIALFEEKYGDKVRVLTIADSIELCGGTHVSNVSEIERFAIKNIETKGNNLYRIEAATADNIEAELFEAIKPYND
;
A
#
# COMPACT_ATOMS: atom_id res chain seq x y z
N MET A 1 38.10 -3.94 -3.33
CA MET A 1 38.47 -4.74 -2.15
C MET A 1 38.66 -6.16 -2.64
N ASP A 2 39.86 -6.69 -2.48
CA ASP A 2 40.18 -8.09 -2.78
C ASP A 2 39.32 -9.00 -1.90
N ILE A 3 38.24 -9.52 -2.49
CA ILE A 3 37.47 -10.62 -1.91
C ILE A 3 38.39 -11.82 -1.94
N GLU A 4 38.60 -12.46 -0.80
CA GLU A 4 39.34 -13.71 -0.71
C GLU A 4 38.64 -14.76 -1.61
N ILE A 5 39.21 -14.97 -2.79
CA ILE A 5 38.68 -15.86 -3.82
C ILE A 5 38.74 -17.27 -3.24
N ARG A 6 37.57 -17.87 -2.93
CA ARG A 6 37.45 -19.33 -2.80
C ARG A 6 38.07 -19.94 -4.05
N LYS A 7 39.19 -20.63 -3.86
CA LYS A 7 39.97 -21.31 -4.90
C LYS A 7 39.39 -22.67 -5.30
N GLU A 8 38.13 -22.94 -4.96
CA GLU A 8 37.39 -24.10 -5.45
C GLU A 8 36.46 -23.63 -6.57
N GLN A 9 36.85 -23.90 -7.81
CA GLN A 9 36.01 -23.62 -8.97
C GLN A 9 34.72 -24.46 -8.88
N ALA A 10 33.57 -23.83 -9.14
CA ALA A 10 32.28 -24.50 -9.23
C ALA A 10 32.32 -25.75 -10.12
N LYS A 11 31.59 -26.80 -9.72
CA LYS A 11 31.41 -27.97 -10.59
C LYS A 11 30.42 -27.65 -11.70
N VAL A 12 30.80 -27.91 -12.94
CA VAL A 12 29.96 -27.63 -14.11
C VAL A 12 29.49 -28.94 -14.74
N TYR A 13 28.18 -29.17 -14.80
CA TYR A 13 27.57 -30.35 -15.40
C TYR A 13 26.91 -30.01 -16.73
N ILE A 14 27.45 -30.53 -17.84
CA ILE A 14 26.88 -30.35 -19.18
C ILE A 14 26.00 -31.56 -19.51
N LEU A 15 24.69 -31.36 -19.51
CA LEU A 15 23.72 -32.37 -19.90
C LEU A 15 23.52 -32.34 -21.41
N SER A 16 23.81 -33.46 -22.06
CA SER A 16 23.81 -33.58 -23.50
C SER A 16 23.00 -34.80 -23.96
N GLY A 17 22.42 -34.71 -25.16
CA GLY A 17 21.58 -35.76 -25.73
C GLY A 17 20.52 -35.21 -26.67
N LYS A 18 19.76 -36.09 -27.31
CA LYS A 18 18.71 -35.71 -28.27
C LYS A 18 17.57 -34.93 -27.60
N ALA A 19 16.66 -34.37 -28.41
CA ALA A 19 15.47 -33.73 -27.85
C ALA A 19 14.66 -34.70 -26.98
N ARG A 20 14.04 -34.18 -25.91
CA ARG A 20 13.06 -34.90 -25.06
C ARG A 20 13.59 -36.15 -24.32
N VAL A 21 14.91 -36.29 -24.20
CA VAL A 21 15.54 -37.37 -23.41
C VAL A 21 15.50 -37.13 -21.89
N GLY A 22 15.07 -35.95 -21.43
CA GLY A 22 14.90 -35.63 -19.99
C GLY A 22 16.02 -34.81 -19.37
N LYS A 23 16.78 -34.02 -20.15
CA LYS A 23 17.88 -33.20 -19.66
C LYS A 23 17.43 -32.15 -18.63
N ASP A 24 16.37 -31.40 -18.91
CA ASP A 24 15.81 -30.42 -17.96
C ASP A 24 15.31 -31.09 -16.67
N THR A 25 14.74 -32.30 -16.78
CA THR A 25 14.33 -33.11 -15.62
C THR A 25 15.52 -33.45 -14.74
N ILE A 26 16.63 -33.89 -15.34
CA ILE A 26 17.88 -34.18 -14.60
C ILE A 26 18.48 -32.91 -14.00
N ALA A 27 18.48 -31.77 -14.71
CA ALA A 27 18.95 -30.49 -14.15
C ALA A 27 18.13 -30.07 -12.92
N ASN A 28 16.80 -30.26 -12.95
CA ASN A 28 15.93 -30.00 -11.80
C ASN A 28 16.19 -30.97 -10.64
N MET A 29 16.50 -32.24 -10.92
CA MET A 29 16.89 -33.20 -9.89
C MET A 29 18.24 -32.82 -9.26
N ILE A 30 19.22 -32.40 -10.06
CA ILE A 30 20.51 -31.89 -9.55
C ILE A 30 20.29 -30.66 -8.68
N LYS A 31 19.45 -29.71 -9.11
CA LYS A 31 19.06 -28.53 -8.32
C LYS A 31 18.51 -28.95 -6.95
N LYS A 32 17.55 -29.87 -6.92
CA LYS A 32 16.96 -30.40 -5.68
C LYS A 32 18.02 -31.04 -4.76
N ILE A 33 18.92 -31.83 -5.32
CA ILE A 33 20.02 -32.45 -4.55
C ILE A 33 20.98 -31.39 -4.00
N CYS A 34 21.30 -30.36 -4.77
CA CYS A 34 22.11 -29.24 -4.29
C CYS A 34 21.43 -28.49 -3.14
N GLU A 35 20.13 -28.22 -3.25
CA GLU A 35 19.32 -27.59 -2.19
C GLU A 35 19.32 -28.43 -0.91
N GLU A 36 19.14 -29.75 -1.02
CA GLU A 36 19.22 -30.69 0.11
C GLU A 36 20.59 -30.73 0.80
N ASN A 37 21.66 -30.38 0.09
CA ASN A 37 23.04 -30.35 0.60
C ASN A 37 23.56 -28.92 0.84
N ASN A 38 22.68 -27.90 0.81
CA ASN A 38 23.02 -26.49 1.00
C ASN A 38 24.10 -25.95 0.03
N LEU A 39 24.07 -26.41 -1.22
CA LEU A 39 24.94 -25.97 -2.31
C LEU A 39 24.19 -25.01 -3.24
N LYS A 40 24.80 -23.88 -3.58
CA LYS A 40 24.26 -22.90 -4.53
C LYS A 40 24.31 -23.47 -5.94
N HIS A 41 23.15 -23.52 -6.62
CA HIS A 41 23.01 -24.08 -7.95
C HIS A 41 22.40 -23.09 -8.96
N ILE A 42 22.89 -23.08 -10.21
CA ILE A 42 22.27 -22.38 -11.35
C ILE A 42 22.20 -23.29 -12.58
N ASN A 43 21.13 -23.17 -13.37
CA ASN A 43 20.99 -23.84 -14.67
C ASN A 43 21.06 -22.83 -15.81
N LEU A 44 21.95 -23.07 -16.76
CA LEU A 44 22.16 -22.28 -17.96
C LEU A 44 21.67 -23.05 -19.21
N GLN A 45 21.34 -22.32 -20.27
CA GLN A 45 20.92 -22.89 -21.55
C GLN A 45 21.48 -22.07 -22.71
N TYR A 46 22.05 -22.72 -23.72
CA TYR A 46 22.49 -22.09 -24.97
C TYR A 46 21.33 -21.38 -25.68
N SER A 47 20.12 -21.92 -25.57
CA SER A 47 18.92 -21.39 -26.22
C SER A 47 18.26 -20.20 -25.50
N SER A 48 18.61 -19.90 -24.23
CA SER A 48 17.95 -18.83 -23.45
C SER A 48 17.98 -17.48 -24.15
N TYR A 49 19.10 -17.11 -24.76
CA TYR A 49 19.28 -15.81 -25.43
C TYR A 49 18.40 -15.67 -26.68
N LEU A 50 18.11 -16.77 -27.36
CA LEU A 50 17.22 -16.78 -28.52
C LEU A 50 15.75 -16.80 -28.10
N LYS A 51 15.42 -17.47 -26.98
CA LYS A 51 14.04 -17.54 -26.45
C LYS A 51 13.53 -16.15 -26.04
N GLU A 52 14.36 -15.31 -25.42
CA GLU A 52 13.98 -13.93 -25.10
C GLU A 52 13.74 -13.08 -26.35
N TYR A 53 14.59 -13.24 -27.38
CA TYR A 53 14.41 -12.52 -28.64
C TYR A 53 13.17 -13.01 -29.39
N ALA A 54 12.95 -14.33 -29.48
CA ALA A 54 11.78 -14.93 -30.11
C ALA A 54 10.46 -14.47 -29.46
N LYS A 55 10.41 -14.37 -28.12
CA LYS A 55 9.25 -13.84 -27.39
C LYS A 55 8.92 -12.39 -27.79
N LYS A 56 9.92 -11.56 -28.05
CA LYS A 56 9.73 -10.14 -28.42
C LYS A 56 9.24 -9.94 -29.86
N ILE A 57 9.49 -10.90 -30.76
CA ILE A 57 9.22 -10.73 -32.20
C ILE A 57 8.03 -11.54 -32.72
N SER A 58 7.46 -12.47 -31.93
CA SER A 58 6.51 -13.46 -32.46
C SER A 58 5.28 -13.77 -31.61
N ASP A 59 4.95 -12.96 -30.59
CA ASP A 59 3.82 -13.20 -29.67
C ASP A 59 3.76 -14.64 -29.12
N TRP A 60 4.94 -15.24 -28.93
CA TRP A 60 5.03 -16.64 -28.55
C TRP A 60 4.63 -16.84 -27.08
N ASP A 61 3.50 -17.53 -26.87
CA ASP A 61 2.86 -17.79 -25.57
C ASP A 61 3.56 -18.85 -24.70
N GLY A 62 4.65 -19.43 -25.20
CA GLY A 62 5.43 -20.46 -24.52
C GLY A 62 4.78 -21.86 -24.49
N ARG A 63 3.68 -22.10 -25.21
CA ARG A 63 2.93 -23.37 -25.16
C ARG A 63 2.98 -24.19 -26.44
N ASP A 64 3.00 -23.57 -27.62
CA ASP A 64 3.21 -24.29 -28.89
C ASP A 64 4.70 -24.35 -29.23
N GLU A 65 5.32 -25.53 -29.07
CA GLU A 65 6.75 -25.74 -29.34
C GLU A 65 7.09 -25.87 -30.84
N THR A 66 6.11 -26.05 -31.74
CA THR A 66 6.43 -26.48 -33.12
C THR A 66 6.97 -25.35 -34.01
N LYS A 67 6.30 -24.19 -34.07
CA LYS A 67 6.76 -23.01 -34.84
C LYS A 67 8.00 -22.32 -34.25
N PRO A 68 8.08 -22.10 -32.93
CA PRO A 68 9.27 -21.48 -32.31
C PRO A 68 10.49 -22.39 -32.40
N ARG A 69 10.33 -23.72 -32.36
CA ARG A 69 11.46 -24.63 -32.56
C ARG A 69 12.09 -24.46 -33.95
N ALA A 70 11.27 -24.39 -35.00
CA ALA A 70 11.76 -24.13 -36.35
C ALA A 70 12.47 -22.77 -36.43
N LEU A 71 11.92 -21.74 -35.78
CA LEU A 71 12.54 -20.41 -35.70
C LEU A 71 13.88 -20.43 -34.94
N LEU A 72 13.95 -21.12 -33.80
CA LEU A 72 15.16 -21.27 -33.00
C LEU A 72 16.24 -22.09 -33.73
N GLN A 73 15.84 -23.13 -34.48
CA GLN A 73 16.75 -23.89 -35.33
C GLN A 73 17.30 -23.03 -36.47
N TYR A 74 16.45 -22.27 -37.17
CA TYR A 74 16.86 -21.36 -38.22
C TYR A 74 17.79 -20.26 -37.69
N LEU A 75 17.37 -19.50 -36.67
CA LEU A 75 18.18 -18.41 -36.11
C LEU A 75 19.48 -18.92 -35.47
N GLY A 76 19.38 -19.97 -34.65
CA GLY A 76 20.52 -20.48 -33.88
C GLY A 76 21.50 -21.28 -34.72
N THR A 77 21.01 -22.18 -35.58
CA THR A 77 21.85 -23.13 -36.31
C THR A 77 22.19 -22.64 -37.71
N GLU A 78 21.18 -22.32 -38.52
CA GLU A 78 21.38 -21.96 -39.93
C GLU A 78 21.94 -20.55 -40.12
N LEU A 79 21.50 -19.59 -39.30
CA LEU A 79 21.97 -18.21 -39.40
C LEU A 79 23.22 -17.99 -38.53
N ILE A 80 23.10 -18.12 -37.21
CA ILE A 80 24.20 -17.74 -36.32
C ILE A 80 25.38 -18.70 -36.44
N ARG A 81 25.17 -20.01 -36.25
CA ARG A 81 26.31 -20.95 -36.26
C ARG A 81 26.92 -21.14 -37.64
N GLN A 82 26.11 -21.29 -38.69
CA GLN A 82 26.62 -21.57 -40.03
C GLN A 82 27.06 -20.34 -40.82
N GLN A 83 26.46 -19.17 -40.60
CA GLN A 83 26.75 -17.97 -41.41
C GLN A 83 27.51 -16.87 -40.65
N ILE A 84 27.42 -16.81 -39.32
CA ILE A 84 28.03 -15.72 -38.52
C ILE A 84 29.26 -16.21 -37.75
N ASP A 85 29.04 -17.06 -36.74
CA ASP A 85 30.10 -17.59 -35.86
C ASP A 85 29.59 -18.86 -35.16
N GLU A 86 30.19 -20.01 -35.53
CA GLU A 86 29.89 -21.32 -34.96
C GLU A 86 30.09 -21.37 -33.43
N LEU A 87 31.00 -20.54 -32.90
CA LEU A 87 31.34 -20.47 -31.49
C LEU A 87 30.55 -19.39 -30.72
N PHE A 88 29.63 -18.66 -31.35
CA PHE A 88 28.95 -17.51 -30.74
C PHE A 88 28.33 -17.83 -29.37
N PHE A 89 27.48 -18.86 -29.32
CA PHE A 89 26.81 -19.28 -28.09
C PHE A 89 27.76 -19.94 -27.08
N ILE A 90 28.83 -20.57 -27.59
CA ILE A 90 29.86 -21.22 -26.78
C ILE A 90 30.68 -20.17 -26.03
N LYS A 91 31.15 -19.14 -26.72
CA LYS A 91 31.86 -17.99 -26.13
C LYS A 91 31.03 -17.35 -25.02
N ARG A 92 29.73 -17.18 -25.24
CA ARG A 92 28.83 -16.60 -24.25
C ARG A 92 28.65 -17.50 -23.02
N ILE A 93 28.38 -18.79 -23.20
CA ILE A 93 28.26 -19.72 -22.07
C ILE A 93 29.58 -19.83 -21.30
N CYS A 94 30.74 -19.83 -21.96
CA CYS A 94 32.01 -19.79 -21.27
C CYS A 94 32.19 -18.52 -20.42
N ALA A 95 31.77 -17.36 -20.92
CA ALA A 95 31.79 -16.12 -20.12
C ALA A 95 30.84 -16.22 -18.91
N ASP A 96 29.67 -16.83 -19.09
CA ASP A 96 28.73 -17.04 -18.01
C ASP A 96 29.27 -18.04 -16.96
N ILE A 97 29.95 -19.11 -17.37
CA ILE A 97 30.67 -20.01 -16.44
C ILE A 97 31.73 -19.22 -15.65
N GLU A 98 32.56 -18.38 -16.28
CA GLU A 98 33.57 -17.56 -15.58
C GLU A 98 32.97 -16.61 -14.54
N VAL A 99 31.78 -16.07 -14.80
CA VAL A 99 31.09 -15.19 -13.87
C VAL A 99 30.41 -16.00 -12.76
N TYR A 100 29.58 -16.97 -13.12
CA TYR A 100 28.74 -17.71 -12.17
C TYR A 100 29.54 -18.67 -11.29
N SER A 101 30.69 -19.17 -11.74
CA SER A 101 31.57 -20.02 -10.93
C SER A 101 32.11 -19.33 -9.68
N LYS A 102 32.01 -18.00 -9.59
CA LYS A 102 32.37 -17.22 -8.39
C LYS A 102 31.27 -17.20 -7.32
N PHE A 103 30.04 -17.54 -7.70
CA PHE A 103 28.84 -17.34 -6.86
C PHE A 103 28.08 -18.65 -6.58
N PHE A 104 28.27 -19.67 -7.42
CA PHE A 104 27.56 -20.94 -7.35
C PHE A 104 28.54 -22.08 -7.13
N ASP A 105 28.13 -23.09 -6.36
CA ASP A 105 28.93 -24.30 -6.12
C ASP A 105 28.75 -25.30 -7.28
N VAL A 106 27.57 -25.30 -7.90
CA VAL A 106 27.22 -26.16 -9.04
C VAL A 106 26.55 -25.38 -10.16
N ILE A 107 26.99 -25.59 -11.40
CA ILE A 107 26.39 -25.02 -12.61
C ILE A 107 25.92 -26.17 -13.50
N THR A 108 24.65 -26.20 -13.88
CA THR A 108 24.16 -27.13 -14.92
C THR A 108 23.98 -26.41 -16.25
N ILE A 109 24.27 -27.09 -17.35
CA ILE A 109 23.94 -26.65 -18.70
C ILE A 109 23.04 -27.72 -19.31
N SER A 110 21.76 -27.41 -19.51
CA SER A 110 20.71 -28.42 -19.70
C SER A 110 20.34 -28.72 -21.16
N ASP A 111 20.86 -27.98 -22.12
CA ASP A 111 20.41 -28.06 -23.51
C ASP A 111 21.53 -28.27 -24.55
N ALA A 112 22.69 -28.79 -24.14
CA ALA A 112 23.78 -29.11 -25.06
C ALA A 112 23.35 -30.15 -26.13
N ARG A 113 23.68 -29.87 -27.38
CA ARG A 113 23.29 -30.62 -28.59
C ARG A 113 24.38 -30.71 -29.66
N TYR A 114 25.52 -30.03 -29.49
CA TYR A 114 26.64 -30.07 -30.43
C TYR A 114 27.95 -30.49 -29.76
N LYS A 115 28.87 -31.12 -30.50
CA LYS A 115 30.17 -31.58 -29.96
C LYS A 115 30.97 -30.44 -29.32
N LEU A 116 31.01 -29.29 -29.99
CA LEU A 116 31.76 -28.11 -29.52
C LEU A 116 31.17 -27.47 -28.26
N GLU A 117 29.87 -27.66 -27.98
CA GLU A 117 29.25 -27.22 -26.72
C GLU A 117 29.73 -28.02 -25.52
N ILE A 118 30.38 -29.16 -25.75
CA ILE A 118 30.97 -30.00 -24.71
C ILE A 118 32.48 -29.81 -24.70
N ASP A 119 33.12 -29.96 -25.85
CA ASP A 119 34.59 -29.97 -25.96
C ASP A 119 35.20 -28.62 -25.55
N VAL A 120 34.64 -27.49 -26.00
CA VAL A 120 35.23 -26.17 -25.73
C VAL A 120 35.14 -25.79 -24.25
N PRO A 121 34.00 -25.93 -23.54
CA PRO A 121 33.98 -25.73 -22.09
C PRO A 121 34.92 -26.70 -21.35
N LYS A 122 35.03 -27.97 -21.75
CA LYS A 122 35.94 -28.95 -21.13
C LYS A 122 37.41 -28.60 -21.32
N GLU A 123 37.80 -28.07 -22.48
CA GLU A 123 39.17 -27.61 -22.72
C GLU A 123 39.50 -26.34 -21.92
N LYS A 124 38.49 -25.49 -21.68
CA LYS A 124 38.66 -24.19 -21.02
C LYS A 124 38.63 -24.26 -19.49
N PHE A 125 37.86 -25.18 -18.90
CA PHE A 125 37.65 -25.26 -17.47
C PHE A 125 37.94 -26.67 -16.93
N GLU A 126 38.71 -26.76 -15.85
CA GLU A 126 39.15 -28.04 -15.27
C GLU A 126 38.03 -28.83 -14.57
N ASN A 127 36.92 -28.16 -14.19
CA ASN A 127 35.84 -28.74 -13.38
C ASN A 127 34.53 -28.97 -14.16
N VAL A 128 34.64 -29.28 -15.47
CA VAL A 128 33.50 -29.58 -16.35
C VAL A 128 33.33 -31.08 -16.53
N ILE A 129 32.14 -31.57 -16.22
CA ILE A 129 31.72 -32.96 -16.38
C ILE A 129 30.55 -33.00 -17.37
N SER A 130 30.74 -33.78 -18.43
CA SER A 130 29.77 -34.00 -19.50
C SER A 130 28.98 -35.29 -19.26
N ILE A 131 27.65 -35.17 -19.34
CA ILE A 131 26.71 -36.24 -19.03
C ILE A 131 25.85 -36.52 -20.26
N SER A 132 25.98 -37.72 -20.82
CA SER A 132 25.10 -38.20 -21.89
C SER A 132 23.78 -38.70 -21.30
N VAL A 133 22.67 -38.12 -21.73
CA VAL A 133 21.33 -38.52 -21.33
C VAL A 133 20.68 -39.29 -22.48
N ILE A 134 20.39 -40.58 -22.23
CA ILE A 134 19.86 -41.50 -23.23
C ILE A 134 18.50 -41.99 -22.76
N ARG A 135 17.48 -41.90 -23.62
CA ARG A 135 16.14 -42.45 -23.35
C ARG A 135 15.82 -43.56 -24.35
N PRO A 136 15.98 -44.84 -23.98
CA PRO A 136 15.71 -45.98 -24.87
C PRO A 136 14.23 -46.06 -25.25
N ASN A 137 13.94 -46.63 -26.42
CA ASN A 137 12.58 -46.97 -26.87
C ASN A 137 11.58 -45.81 -26.95
N MET A 138 12.05 -44.56 -27.00
CA MET A 138 11.18 -43.44 -27.37
C MET A 138 10.94 -43.48 -28.88
N GLU A 139 9.69 -43.72 -29.30
CA GLU A 139 9.26 -43.37 -30.66
C GLU A 139 9.56 -41.89 -30.85
N SER A 140 10.34 -41.56 -31.87
CA SER A 140 10.74 -40.19 -32.13
C SER A 140 9.50 -39.31 -32.27
N ALA A 141 9.25 -38.47 -31.25
CA ALA A 141 8.21 -37.45 -31.30
C ALA A 141 8.59 -36.27 -32.22
N LEU A 142 9.60 -36.47 -33.09
CA LEU A 142 10.13 -35.53 -34.06
C LEU A 142 9.76 -36.01 -35.48
N SER A 143 9.40 -35.07 -36.34
CA SER A 143 9.20 -35.34 -37.77
C SER A 143 10.47 -35.87 -38.42
N SER A 144 10.35 -36.58 -39.55
CA SER A 144 11.50 -37.10 -40.30
C SER A 144 12.50 -36.02 -40.70
N LYS A 145 12.03 -34.78 -40.91
CA LYS A 145 12.87 -33.61 -41.20
C LYS A 145 13.67 -33.15 -39.97
N GLU A 146 13.05 -33.12 -38.80
CA GLU A 146 13.70 -32.73 -37.55
C GLU A 146 14.77 -33.73 -37.11
N GLN A 147 14.56 -35.03 -37.36
CA GLN A 147 15.53 -36.08 -37.05
C GLN A 147 16.83 -35.97 -37.85
N GLN A 148 16.79 -35.34 -39.04
CA GLN A 148 17.95 -35.11 -39.89
C GLN A 148 18.61 -33.75 -39.64
N HIS A 149 18.05 -32.92 -38.76
CA HIS A 149 18.61 -31.61 -38.46
C HIS A 149 19.94 -31.77 -37.69
N LEU A 150 20.90 -30.88 -37.96
CA LEU A 150 22.26 -30.97 -37.40
C LEU A 150 22.24 -31.09 -35.86
N SER A 151 21.35 -30.38 -35.18
CA SER A 151 21.15 -30.45 -33.72
C SER A 151 20.72 -31.82 -33.14
N GLU A 152 20.31 -32.77 -33.98
CA GLU A 152 19.89 -34.11 -33.57
C GLU A 152 20.88 -35.21 -34.00
N ILE A 153 21.77 -34.92 -34.96
CA ILE A 153 22.72 -35.88 -35.54
C ILE A 153 24.18 -35.57 -35.18
N ASP A 154 24.52 -34.34 -34.79
CA ASP A 154 25.92 -33.96 -34.51
C ASP A 154 26.54 -34.79 -33.37
N LEU A 155 25.72 -35.26 -32.43
CA LEU A 155 26.19 -36.09 -31.31
C LEU A 155 26.12 -37.61 -31.57
N ASP A 156 25.66 -38.06 -32.75
CA ASP A 156 25.45 -39.50 -33.01
C ASP A 156 26.75 -40.33 -32.87
N ASP A 157 27.89 -39.73 -33.26
CA ASP A 157 29.22 -40.34 -33.15
C ASP A 157 30.06 -39.74 -32.00
N TYR A 158 29.45 -39.05 -31.03
CA TYR A 158 30.19 -38.47 -29.91
C TYR A 158 30.22 -39.43 -28.70
N ASP A 159 31.40 -39.89 -28.32
CA ASP A 159 31.61 -40.90 -27.27
C ASP A 159 32.41 -40.38 -26.05
N LYS A 160 32.92 -39.14 -26.08
CA LYS A 160 33.81 -38.55 -25.06
C LYS A 160 33.11 -38.00 -23.80
N TYR A 161 31.99 -38.60 -23.42
CA TYR A 161 31.26 -38.22 -22.21
C TYR A 161 31.92 -38.78 -20.94
N ASP A 162 31.87 -38.01 -19.85
CA ASP A 162 32.41 -38.44 -18.55
C ASP A 162 31.43 -39.37 -17.82
N TYR A 163 30.11 -39.19 -18.06
CA TYR A 163 29.07 -40.02 -17.48
C TYR A 163 27.93 -40.29 -18.46
N LYS A 164 27.21 -41.40 -18.25
CA LYS A 164 26.01 -41.76 -19.02
C LYS A 164 24.85 -42.04 -18.08
N ILE A 165 23.73 -41.34 -18.27
CA ILE A 165 22.47 -41.56 -17.54
C ILE A 165 21.44 -42.11 -18.53
N ILE A 166 20.98 -43.33 -18.25
CA ILE A 166 19.92 -43.98 -19.02
C ILE A 166 18.57 -43.71 -18.35
N ASN A 167 17.69 -43.00 -19.04
CA ASN A 167 16.33 -42.67 -18.64
C ASN A 167 15.35 -43.72 -19.22
N ASP A 168 15.32 -44.91 -18.63
CA ASP A 168 14.60 -46.12 -19.08
C ASP A 168 13.54 -46.63 -18.09
N GLY A 169 13.31 -45.91 -16.98
CA GLY A 169 12.44 -46.32 -15.89
C GLY A 169 11.48 -45.22 -15.45
N THR A 170 11.01 -45.33 -14.20
CA THR A 170 10.17 -44.32 -13.56
C THR A 170 10.97 -43.07 -13.20
N LEU A 171 10.28 -41.98 -12.79
CA LEU A 171 10.96 -40.79 -12.27
C LEU A 171 11.79 -41.10 -11.02
N GLU A 172 11.36 -42.05 -10.19
CA GLU A 172 12.10 -42.50 -9.00
C GLU A 172 13.39 -43.22 -9.37
N ASP A 173 13.36 -44.07 -10.40
CA ASP A 173 14.55 -44.74 -10.93
C ASP A 173 15.57 -43.74 -11.47
N LEU A 174 15.08 -42.72 -12.18
CA LEU A 174 15.92 -41.63 -12.68
C LEU A 174 16.51 -40.80 -11.54
N GLU A 175 15.71 -40.43 -10.54
CA GLU A 175 16.18 -39.69 -9.36
C GLU A 175 17.27 -40.46 -8.62
N LYS A 176 17.11 -41.79 -8.47
CA LYS A 176 18.13 -42.65 -7.86
C LYS A 176 19.46 -42.60 -8.62
N LYS A 177 19.42 -42.72 -9.96
CA LYS A 177 20.62 -42.64 -10.81
C LYS A 177 21.32 -41.28 -10.70
N VAL A 178 20.55 -40.19 -10.65
CA VAL A 178 21.10 -38.82 -10.48
C VAL A 178 21.72 -38.65 -9.08
N ARG A 179 21.08 -39.17 -8.03
CA ARG A 179 21.63 -39.14 -6.66
C ARG A 179 22.92 -39.93 -6.52
N GLU A 180 23.00 -41.12 -7.10
CA GLU A 180 24.23 -41.93 -7.13
C GLU A 180 25.38 -41.20 -7.82
N PHE A 181 25.09 -40.56 -8.96
CA PHE A 181 26.05 -39.70 -9.66
C PHE A 181 26.53 -38.52 -8.79
N MET A 182 25.61 -37.72 -8.24
CA MET A 182 25.95 -36.56 -7.40
C MET A 182 26.73 -36.96 -6.15
N LYS A 183 26.39 -38.11 -5.55
CA LYS A 183 27.11 -38.67 -4.39
C LYS A 183 28.56 -39.01 -4.72
N LYS A 184 28.81 -39.61 -5.90
CA LYS A 184 30.15 -39.93 -6.37
C LYS A 184 30.98 -38.67 -6.65
N GLU A 185 30.36 -37.66 -7.28
CA GLU A 185 31.07 -36.46 -7.69
C GLU A 185 31.34 -35.49 -6.54
N LEU A 186 30.45 -35.33 -5.57
CA LEU A 186 30.67 -34.38 -4.46
C LEU A 186 31.72 -34.84 -3.42
N GLY A 187 32.31 -36.04 -3.57
CA GLY A 187 33.61 -36.37 -2.98
C GLY A 187 33.68 -36.45 -1.45
N LYS A 188 32.60 -36.80 -0.75
CA LYS A 188 32.60 -36.90 0.73
C LYS A 188 32.18 -38.28 1.25
N GLU A 189 32.96 -39.31 0.93
CA GLU A 189 32.83 -40.64 1.54
C GLU A 189 33.17 -40.68 3.05
N LYS A 190 33.66 -39.59 3.65
CA LYS A 190 33.95 -39.50 5.10
C LYS A 190 33.01 -38.62 5.93
N GLU A 191 32.09 -37.88 5.32
CA GLU A 191 31.06 -37.10 6.03
C GLU A 191 29.67 -37.73 5.94
N MET A 192 29.48 -38.76 5.10
CA MET A 192 28.19 -39.45 4.98
C MET A 192 28.00 -40.61 5.98
N LYS A 193 29.07 -41.10 6.63
CA LYS A 193 28.93 -42.01 7.78
C LYS A 193 28.56 -41.29 9.07
N MET A 194 28.91 -40.00 9.17
CA MET A 194 28.42 -39.18 10.27
C MET A 194 26.91 -39.05 10.15
N ASN A 195 26.34 -38.93 8.94
CA ASN A 195 24.90 -38.84 8.71
C ASN A 195 24.10 -40.15 8.89
N GLU A 196 24.70 -41.35 8.94
CA GLU A 196 23.96 -42.57 9.29
C GLU A 196 23.85 -42.76 10.81
N GLU A 197 24.88 -42.42 11.58
CA GLU A 197 24.79 -42.34 13.04
C GLU A 197 23.99 -41.09 13.49
N PHE A 198 24.14 -39.95 12.81
CA PHE A 198 23.29 -38.77 13.00
C PHE A 198 21.84 -39.04 12.58
N ALA A 199 21.56 -39.85 11.54
CA ALA A 199 20.19 -40.22 11.19
C ALA A 199 19.54 -41.14 12.24
N SER A 200 20.34 -41.92 12.97
CA SER A 200 19.84 -42.76 14.07
C SER A 200 19.60 -41.97 15.38
N GLU A 201 20.29 -40.86 15.59
CA GLU A 201 20.03 -39.93 16.69
C GLU A 201 19.00 -38.83 16.33
N ILE A 202 18.91 -38.44 15.05
CA ILE A 202 17.88 -37.51 14.53
C ILE A 202 16.53 -38.21 14.34
N THR A 203 16.48 -39.54 14.23
CA THR A 203 15.18 -40.24 14.30
C THR A 203 14.55 -40.17 15.70
N ASN A 204 15.24 -39.62 16.70
CA ASN A 204 14.69 -39.30 18.02
C ASN A 204 14.79 -37.81 18.43
N MET A 205 15.08 -36.90 17.49
CA MET A 205 14.93 -35.45 17.73
C MET A 205 14.30 -34.77 16.50
N GLU A 206 13.09 -34.28 16.71
CA GLU A 206 12.16 -33.62 15.78
C GLU A 206 12.83 -32.76 14.68
N ILE A 207 12.79 -33.24 13.43
CA ILE A 207 12.85 -32.36 12.26
C ILE A 207 11.50 -31.66 12.12
N LYS A 208 11.32 -30.49 12.77
CA LYS A 208 10.21 -29.58 12.44
C LYS A 208 10.49 -28.95 11.06
N LYS A 209 9.59 -29.21 10.10
CA LYS A 209 9.59 -28.57 8.77
C LYS A 209 9.74 -27.05 8.90
N ARG A 210 10.77 -26.45 8.30
CA ARG A 210 10.84 -24.99 8.15
C ARG A 210 9.85 -24.56 7.05
N LEU A 211 8.60 -24.35 7.44
CA LEU A 211 7.56 -23.78 6.58
C LEU A 211 7.97 -22.37 6.15
N SER A 212 7.93 -22.12 4.84
CA SER A 212 8.07 -20.78 4.28
C SER A 212 6.85 -19.91 4.56
N HIS A 213 7.00 -18.60 4.42
CA HIS A 213 5.90 -17.64 4.59
C HIS A 213 4.71 -17.90 3.64
N ASP A 214 4.96 -18.29 2.39
CA ASP A 214 3.88 -18.67 1.45
C ASP A 214 3.21 -20.00 1.81
N GLU A 215 3.97 -21.01 2.24
CA GLU A 215 3.39 -22.28 2.69
C GLU A 215 2.54 -22.09 3.95
N MET A 216 2.96 -21.20 4.85
CA MET A 216 2.19 -20.86 6.05
C MET A 216 0.85 -20.19 5.71
N ARG A 217 0.84 -19.23 4.77
CA ARG A 217 -0.41 -18.61 4.28
C ARG A 217 -1.34 -19.64 3.62
N ASN A 218 -0.80 -20.53 2.80
CA ASN A 218 -1.60 -21.56 2.15
C ASN A 218 -2.19 -22.55 3.17
N MET A 219 -1.39 -22.98 4.13
CA MET A 219 -1.85 -23.85 5.22
C MET A 219 -2.97 -23.19 6.04
N TRP A 220 -2.84 -21.89 6.33
CA TRP A 220 -3.90 -21.11 6.97
C TRP A 220 -5.21 -21.16 6.19
N PHE A 221 -5.15 -20.88 4.89
CA PHE A 221 -6.34 -20.88 4.05
C PHE A 221 -6.96 -22.26 3.91
N ASP A 222 -6.15 -23.31 3.79
CA ASP A 222 -6.65 -24.69 3.68
C ASP A 222 -7.31 -25.17 4.97
N PHE A 223 -6.78 -24.77 6.14
CA PHE A 223 -7.43 -25.03 7.42
C PHE A 223 -8.82 -24.40 7.48
N TRP A 224 -8.94 -23.11 7.18
CA TRP A 224 -10.22 -22.41 7.32
C TRP A 224 -11.24 -22.78 6.25
N LYS A 225 -10.80 -23.11 5.03
CA LYS A 225 -11.68 -23.73 4.01
C LYS A 225 -12.27 -25.05 4.51
N SER A 226 -11.50 -25.85 5.24
CA SER A 226 -12.00 -27.11 5.82
C SER A 226 -13.06 -26.91 6.91
N LYS A 227 -13.25 -25.69 7.39
CA LYS A 227 -14.27 -25.27 8.36
C LYS A 227 -15.37 -24.39 7.73
N ASP A 228 -15.52 -24.43 6.40
CA ASP A 228 -16.51 -23.68 5.61
C ASP A 228 -16.38 -22.14 5.71
N HIS A 229 -15.16 -21.63 5.89
CA HIS A 229 -14.90 -20.18 5.84
C HIS A 229 -14.63 -19.72 4.41
N ASP A 230 -15.19 -18.57 4.04
CA ASP A 230 -14.82 -17.88 2.82
C ASP A 230 -13.43 -17.24 2.98
N ILE A 231 -12.54 -17.46 2.02
CA ILE A 231 -11.24 -16.78 2.01
C ILE A 231 -11.39 -15.40 1.37
N ILE A 232 -11.14 -14.36 2.15
CA ILE A 232 -11.24 -12.97 1.71
C ILE A 232 -9.84 -12.46 1.36
N PRO A 233 -9.66 -11.81 0.19
CA PRO A 233 -8.38 -11.19 -0.16
C PRO A 233 -8.05 -10.04 0.80
N SER A 234 -6.77 -9.79 1.01
CA SER A 234 -6.34 -8.63 1.80
C SER A 234 -6.84 -7.33 1.17
N ALA A 235 -7.50 -6.49 1.98
CA ALA A 235 -7.86 -5.13 1.60
C ALA A 235 -6.60 -4.25 1.41
N PRO A 236 -6.70 -3.13 0.67
CA PRO A 236 -5.64 -2.12 0.60
C PRO A 236 -5.31 -1.56 2.00
N LEU A 237 -4.06 -1.18 2.22
CA LEU A 237 -3.61 -0.53 3.46
C LEU A 237 -4.30 0.82 3.69
N VAL A 238 -4.64 1.52 2.61
CA VAL A 238 -5.45 2.74 2.60
C VAL A 238 -6.90 2.36 2.91
N PRO A 239 -7.47 2.76 4.06
CA PRO A 239 -8.85 2.45 4.39
C PRO A 239 -9.82 3.07 3.36
N ILE A 240 -10.82 2.28 2.95
CA ILE A 240 -11.88 2.71 2.03
C ILE A 240 -13.11 3.02 2.87
N ASN A 241 -13.61 4.26 2.79
CA ASN A 241 -14.82 4.71 3.49
C ASN A 241 -14.78 4.63 5.04
N ASP A 242 -13.58 4.59 5.65
CA ASP A 242 -13.42 4.64 7.11
C ASP A 242 -12.56 5.86 7.50
N PRO A 243 -13.18 7.00 7.87
CA PRO A 243 -12.45 8.20 8.29
C PRO A 243 -11.83 8.07 9.67
N THR A 244 -12.14 7.01 10.43
CA THR A 244 -11.61 6.79 11.79
C THR A 244 -10.21 6.18 11.79
N LEU A 245 -9.77 5.61 10.66
CA LEU A 245 -8.49 4.93 10.53
C LEU A 245 -7.53 5.67 9.59
N LEU A 246 -6.28 5.82 10.04
CA LEU A 246 -5.21 6.32 9.19
C LEU A 246 -4.73 5.24 8.20
N TRP A 247 -4.57 4.02 8.72
CA TRP A 247 -4.13 2.81 8.01
C TRP A 247 -4.98 1.63 8.48
N ILE A 248 -5.16 0.63 7.63
CA ILE A 248 -5.61 -0.69 8.08
C ILE A 248 -4.53 -1.26 9.02
N ASN A 249 -4.90 -1.44 10.29
CA ASN A 249 -3.99 -1.80 11.39
C ASN A 249 -4.30 -3.18 12.02
N ALA A 250 -5.41 -3.80 11.62
CA ALA A 250 -5.90 -5.09 12.09
C ALA A 250 -6.71 -5.82 11.01
N GLY A 251 -6.82 -7.15 11.14
CA GLY A 251 -7.59 -8.00 10.23
C GLY A 251 -9.09 -7.68 10.20
N VAL A 252 -9.65 -7.26 11.34
CA VAL A 252 -11.08 -6.89 11.46
C VAL A 252 -11.42 -5.53 10.85
N ALA A 253 -10.44 -4.64 10.67
CA ALA A 253 -10.70 -3.25 10.26
C ALA A 253 -11.51 -3.14 8.94
N PRO A 254 -11.21 -3.92 7.87
CA PRO A 254 -12.02 -3.93 6.65
C PRO A 254 -13.43 -4.53 6.82
N LEU A 255 -13.67 -5.23 7.93
CA LEU A 255 -14.88 -6.02 8.20
C LEU A 255 -15.82 -5.36 9.22
N LYS A 256 -15.49 -4.19 9.76
CA LYS A 256 -16.28 -3.47 10.80
C LYS A 256 -17.78 -3.40 10.47
N LYS A 257 -18.11 -3.10 9.22
CA LYS A 257 -19.49 -3.01 8.70
C LYS A 257 -20.33 -4.28 8.88
N TYR A 258 -19.70 -5.45 8.99
CA TYR A 258 -20.38 -6.72 9.27
C TYR A 258 -20.55 -6.93 10.77
N PHE A 259 -19.59 -6.47 11.58
CA PHE A 259 -19.63 -6.61 13.04
C PHE A 259 -20.65 -5.67 13.69
N ASP A 260 -20.79 -4.45 13.18
CA ASP A 260 -21.79 -3.48 13.66
C ASP A 260 -23.20 -3.72 13.09
N GLY A 261 -23.34 -4.63 12.13
CA GLY A 261 -24.60 -5.02 11.51
C GLY A 261 -25.09 -4.08 10.40
N SER A 262 -24.28 -3.12 9.95
CA SER A 262 -24.61 -2.23 8.83
C SER A 262 -24.78 -2.99 7.52
N GLU A 263 -24.01 -4.05 7.33
CA GLU A 263 -24.12 -4.99 6.21
C GLU A 263 -24.17 -6.43 6.73
N VAL A 264 -24.91 -7.30 6.03
CA VAL A 264 -24.96 -8.74 6.33
C VAL A 264 -24.09 -9.47 5.32
N PRO A 265 -23.05 -10.21 5.74
CA PRO A 265 -22.19 -10.92 4.82
C PRO A 265 -22.90 -12.14 4.22
N LYS A 266 -22.51 -12.55 3.01
CA LYS A 266 -23.07 -13.73 2.34
C LYS A 266 -22.76 -15.02 3.10
N ASN A 267 -21.52 -15.18 3.53
CA ASN A 267 -21.08 -16.21 4.47
C ASN A 267 -20.71 -15.53 5.79
N ARG A 268 -21.22 -16.03 6.91
CA ARG A 268 -20.92 -15.51 8.24
C ARG A 268 -19.55 -15.95 8.76
N ARG A 269 -18.88 -16.87 8.06
CA ARG A 269 -17.54 -17.38 8.36
C ARG A 269 -16.55 -16.89 7.31
N MET A 270 -15.49 -16.23 7.75
CA MET A 270 -14.52 -15.62 6.85
C MET A 270 -13.10 -15.80 7.39
N ALA A 271 -12.10 -15.93 6.52
CA ALA A 271 -10.70 -15.92 6.92
C ALA A 271 -9.86 -15.11 5.92
N SER A 272 -8.82 -14.46 6.41
CA SER A 272 -7.93 -13.64 5.59
C SER A 272 -6.48 -13.66 6.10
N CYS A 273 -5.59 -13.15 5.27
CA CYS A 273 -4.25 -12.72 5.64
C CYS A 273 -4.18 -11.23 5.30
N GLN A 274 -4.39 -10.35 6.28
CA GLN A 274 -4.53 -8.91 6.06
C GLN A 274 -3.20 -8.20 6.28
N LYS A 275 -2.76 -7.44 5.27
CA LYS A 275 -1.66 -6.47 5.40
C LYS A 275 -2.04 -5.37 6.39
N CYS A 276 -1.14 -5.06 7.31
CA CYS A 276 -1.37 -4.06 8.35
C CYS A 276 -0.20 -3.08 8.48
N ILE A 277 -0.49 -1.82 8.78
CA ILE A 277 0.49 -0.85 9.25
C ILE A 277 0.14 -0.40 10.67
N ARG A 278 1.13 -0.42 11.58
CA ARG A 278 1.02 0.15 12.93
C ARG A 278 2.04 1.26 13.13
N THR A 279 1.54 2.47 13.38
CA THR A 279 2.38 3.66 13.58
C THR A 279 2.98 3.75 14.98
N ASN A 280 2.32 3.15 15.96
CA ASN A 280 2.72 3.22 17.37
C ASN A 280 4.01 2.41 17.63
N ASP A 281 4.28 1.41 16.77
CA ASP A 281 5.40 0.49 16.91
C ASP A 281 6.68 0.98 16.21
N ILE A 282 6.61 2.08 15.45
CA ILE A 282 7.73 2.57 14.62
C ILE A 282 9.01 2.71 15.46
N GLU A 283 8.93 3.24 16.68
CA GLU A 283 10.11 3.45 17.53
C GLU A 283 10.75 2.15 18.05
N ASN A 284 9.98 1.05 18.10
CA ASN A 284 10.41 -0.28 18.54
C ASN A 284 10.99 -1.14 17.41
N VAL A 285 10.77 -0.74 16.14
CA VAL A 285 11.31 -1.42 14.96
C VAL A 285 12.83 -1.45 15.01
N GLY A 286 13.39 -2.65 14.82
CA GLY A 286 14.82 -2.93 14.88
C GLY A 286 15.43 -2.95 16.28
N LYS A 287 14.75 -2.43 17.31
CA LYS A 287 15.17 -2.50 18.72
C LYS A 287 14.72 -3.79 19.40
N THR A 288 13.48 -4.21 19.13
CA THR A 288 12.87 -5.42 19.70
C THR A 288 12.85 -6.56 18.68
N ALA A 289 12.70 -7.80 19.15
CA ALA A 289 12.70 -8.98 18.29
C ALA A 289 11.44 -9.16 17.43
N ARG A 290 10.36 -8.41 17.72
CA ARG A 290 9.00 -8.75 17.24
C ARG A 290 8.10 -7.59 16.77
N HIS A 291 8.55 -6.34 16.87
CA HIS A 291 7.81 -5.20 16.35
C HIS A 291 8.18 -4.92 14.89
N ALA A 292 7.20 -4.57 14.08
CA ALA A 292 7.34 -4.17 12.68
C ALA A 292 6.38 -3.02 12.39
N THR A 293 6.72 -2.15 11.44
CA THR A 293 5.78 -1.14 10.94
C THR A 293 4.74 -1.82 10.06
N PHE A 294 5.20 -2.72 9.19
CA PHE A 294 4.38 -3.51 8.28
C PHE A 294 4.44 -4.98 8.68
N PHE A 295 3.27 -5.60 8.80
CA PHE A 295 3.15 -7.02 9.09
C PHE A 295 1.85 -7.57 8.50
N GLU A 296 1.74 -8.89 8.47
CA GLU A 296 0.54 -9.57 8.02
C GLU A 296 -0.18 -10.23 9.19
N MET A 297 -1.48 -9.97 9.30
CA MET A 297 -2.34 -10.54 10.32
C MET A 297 -3.24 -11.61 9.69
N LEU A 298 -2.99 -12.85 10.07
CA LEU A 298 -3.86 -13.98 9.78
C LEU A 298 -5.07 -13.89 10.73
N GLY A 299 -6.27 -13.84 10.17
CA GLY A 299 -7.50 -13.68 10.95
C GLY A 299 -8.63 -14.58 10.44
N ASN A 300 -9.43 -15.08 11.38
CA ASN A 300 -10.68 -15.77 11.12
C ASN A 300 -11.81 -15.06 11.85
N PHE A 301 -12.97 -14.97 11.20
CA PHE A 301 -14.05 -14.13 11.63
C PHE A 301 -15.37 -14.90 11.61
N SER A 302 -16.15 -14.71 12.66
CA SER A 302 -17.52 -15.23 12.81
C SER A 302 -18.47 -14.07 13.04
N ILE A 303 -19.47 -13.91 12.19
CA ILE A 303 -20.52 -12.91 12.34
C ILE A 303 -21.80 -13.61 12.82
N GLY A 304 -21.91 -13.79 14.14
CA GLY A 304 -23.07 -14.42 14.78
C GLY A 304 -23.33 -15.87 14.36
N ASP A 305 -22.29 -16.64 14.03
CA ASP A 305 -22.40 -18.06 13.65
C ASP A 305 -21.84 -19.00 14.75
N TYR A 306 -20.53 -18.91 15.01
CA TYR A 306 -19.86 -19.59 16.12
C TYR A 306 -19.20 -18.59 17.08
N PHE A 307 -18.83 -19.06 18.28
CA PHE A 307 -18.25 -18.20 19.32
C PHE A 307 -17.09 -18.92 20.05
N LYS A 308 -16.92 -18.69 21.36
CA LYS A 308 -15.79 -19.17 22.18
C LYS A 308 -15.46 -20.65 21.99
N LYS A 309 -16.47 -21.52 22.03
CA LYS A 309 -16.25 -22.98 22.02
C LYS A 309 -15.55 -23.43 20.74
N GLU A 310 -16.06 -23.06 19.59
CA GLU A 310 -15.47 -23.42 18.29
C GLU A 310 -14.17 -22.63 18.05
N ALA A 311 -14.12 -21.34 18.40
CA ALA A 311 -12.93 -20.51 18.22
C ALA A 311 -11.71 -21.08 18.96
N ILE A 312 -11.86 -21.41 20.25
CA ILE A 312 -10.80 -22.01 21.07
C ILE A 312 -10.43 -23.39 20.51
N LYS A 313 -11.41 -24.25 20.23
CA LYS A 313 -11.16 -25.59 19.67
C LYS A 313 -10.38 -25.56 18.36
N TRP A 314 -10.76 -24.69 17.43
CA TRP A 314 -10.09 -24.60 16.13
C TRP A 314 -8.73 -23.92 16.21
N SER A 315 -8.55 -22.91 17.06
CA SER A 315 -7.22 -22.34 17.31
C SER A 315 -6.26 -23.39 17.87
N TRP A 316 -6.72 -24.21 18.82
CA TRP A 316 -5.93 -25.30 19.38
C TRP A 316 -5.66 -26.43 18.38
N GLU A 317 -6.67 -26.80 17.57
CA GLU A 317 -6.53 -27.78 16.48
C GLU A 317 -5.47 -27.33 15.48
N PHE A 318 -5.53 -26.09 14.99
CA PHE A 318 -4.57 -25.59 14.02
C PHE A 318 -3.13 -25.61 14.55
N LEU A 319 -2.95 -25.24 15.82
CA LEU A 319 -1.62 -25.21 16.44
C LEU A 319 -1.07 -26.61 16.75
N THR A 320 -1.91 -27.55 17.19
CA THR A 320 -1.43 -28.79 17.83
C THR A 320 -1.72 -30.08 17.08
N ASP A 321 -2.59 -30.07 16.07
CA ASP A 321 -2.90 -31.25 15.28
C ASP A 321 -1.75 -31.59 14.31
N GLU A 322 -1.48 -32.88 14.14
CA GLU A 322 -0.39 -33.40 13.31
C GLU A 322 -0.52 -33.04 11.82
N LYS A 323 -1.75 -32.75 11.36
CA LYS A 323 -2.03 -32.34 9.99
C LYS A 323 -1.59 -30.90 9.69
N TRP A 324 -1.49 -30.06 10.71
CA TRP A 324 -1.25 -28.62 10.58
C TRP A 324 0.14 -28.24 11.14
N LEU A 325 0.21 -27.42 12.19
CA LEU A 325 1.49 -26.95 12.73
C LEU A 325 2.17 -27.94 13.68
N ASN A 326 1.40 -28.88 14.25
CA ASN A 326 1.92 -29.94 15.12
C ASN A 326 2.86 -29.42 16.22
N PHE A 327 2.47 -28.33 16.89
CA PHE A 327 3.22 -27.81 18.03
C PHE A 327 3.10 -28.72 19.24
N ASP A 328 4.20 -28.78 19.97
CA ASP A 328 4.25 -29.43 21.26
C ASP A 328 3.32 -28.67 22.22
N LYS A 329 2.29 -29.36 22.70
CA LYS A 329 1.30 -28.83 23.64
C LYS A 329 1.94 -28.33 24.93
N GLU A 330 3.08 -28.91 25.31
CA GLU A 330 3.82 -28.50 26.51
C GLU A 330 4.46 -27.11 26.39
N ARG A 331 4.57 -26.59 25.17
CA ARG A 331 5.10 -25.25 24.90
C ARG A 331 4.03 -24.19 24.78
N LEU A 332 2.75 -24.54 24.88
CA LEU A 332 1.66 -23.59 24.70
C LEU A 332 1.07 -23.19 26.05
N TYR A 333 0.95 -21.88 26.24
CA TYR A 333 0.35 -21.23 27.39
C TYR A 333 -0.79 -20.36 26.90
N VAL A 334 -1.82 -20.16 27.74
CA VAL A 334 -2.94 -19.30 27.38
C VAL A 334 -3.22 -18.29 28.47
N THR A 335 -3.56 -17.07 28.06
CA THR A 335 -4.11 -16.06 28.95
C THR A 335 -5.59 -15.86 28.65
N ILE A 336 -6.37 -15.51 29.66
CA ILE A 336 -7.81 -15.25 29.56
C ILE A 336 -8.18 -14.01 30.37
N TYR A 337 -9.26 -13.34 29.96
CA TYR A 337 -9.88 -12.31 30.78
C TYR A 337 -10.24 -12.86 32.17
N GLN A 338 -9.87 -12.13 33.22
CA GLN A 338 -9.92 -12.59 34.61
C GLN A 338 -11.25 -13.23 35.04
N ASP A 339 -12.38 -12.73 34.52
CA ASP A 339 -13.74 -13.14 34.89
C ASP A 339 -14.40 -14.09 33.85
N ASP A 340 -13.66 -14.55 32.83
CA ASP A 340 -14.19 -15.39 31.75
C ASP A 340 -14.11 -16.91 32.07
N GLU A 341 -15.02 -17.36 32.93
CA GLU A 341 -15.14 -18.78 33.29
C GLU A 341 -15.48 -19.71 32.11
N GLU A 342 -16.16 -19.17 31.09
CA GLU A 342 -16.51 -19.94 29.89
C GLU A 342 -15.25 -20.32 29.11
N ALA A 343 -14.39 -19.34 28.82
CA ALA A 343 -13.11 -19.57 28.15
C ALA A 343 -12.21 -20.50 28.98
N TYR A 344 -12.12 -20.28 30.30
CA TYR A 344 -11.36 -21.14 31.21
C TYR A 344 -11.75 -22.63 31.08
N ASN A 345 -13.06 -22.92 31.12
CA ASN A 345 -13.54 -24.29 31.03
C ASN A 345 -13.31 -24.93 29.66
N ILE A 346 -13.45 -24.16 28.57
CA ILE A 346 -13.19 -24.66 27.22
C ILE A 346 -11.69 -24.98 27.04
N TRP A 347 -10.79 -24.15 27.55
CA TRP A 347 -9.34 -24.43 27.50
C TRP A 347 -8.95 -25.73 28.21
N ARG A 348 -9.55 -26.01 29.36
CA ARG A 348 -9.39 -27.31 30.04
C ARG A 348 -9.97 -28.47 29.21
N GLU A 349 -11.13 -28.27 28.56
CA GLU A 349 -11.76 -29.29 27.71
C GLU A 349 -10.86 -29.69 26.53
N VAL A 350 -10.12 -28.74 25.93
CA VAL A 350 -9.18 -29.03 24.83
C VAL A 350 -7.82 -29.57 25.29
N GLY A 351 -7.62 -29.66 26.60
CA GLY A 351 -6.48 -30.34 27.23
C GLY A 351 -5.35 -29.41 27.69
N VAL A 352 -5.59 -28.11 27.87
CA VAL A 352 -4.60 -27.20 28.48
C VAL A 352 -4.61 -27.39 30.01
N PRO A 353 -3.45 -27.64 30.64
CA PRO A 353 -3.35 -27.74 32.10
C PRO A 353 -3.71 -26.44 32.82
N GLU A 354 -4.27 -26.52 34.02
CA GLU A 354 -4.76 -25.35 34.77
C GLU A 354 -3.64 -24.33 35.07
N GLU A 355 -2.44 -24.82 35.36
CA GLU A 355 -1.25 -24.00 35.61
C GLU A 355 -0.74 -23.22 34.38
N ARG A 356 -1.22 -23.57 33.18
CA ARG A 356 -0.92 -22.87 31.92
C ARG A 356 -2.07 -21.98 31.42
N ILE A 357 -3.13 -21.83 32.21
CA ILE A 357 -4.25 -20.91 31.95
C ILE A 357 -4.15 -19.72 32.92
N ILE A 358 -3.58 -18.62 32.44
CA ILE A 358 -3.31 -17.42 33.24
C ILE A 358 -4.48 -16.44 33.11
N ARG A 359 -4.94 -15.88 34.23
CA ARG A 359 -6.02 -14.89 34.27
C ARG A 359 -5.44 -13.49 34.38
N LEU A 360 -5.73 -12.62 33.41
CA LEU A 360 -5.28 -11.23 33.41
C LEU A 360 -6.47 -10.28 33.24
N LYS A 361 -6.37 -9.11 33.90
CA LYS A 361 -7.37 -8.05 33.77
C LYS A 361 -7.33 -7.38 32.40
N ASP A 362 -6.16 -7.35 31.79
CA ASP A 362 -5.91 -6.61 30.54
C ASP A 362 -6.22 -7.43 29.27
N ASN A 363 -6.64 -8.71 29.41
CA ASN A 363 -7.19 -9.52 28.32
C ASN A 363 -8.60 -9.04 27.89
N PHE A 364 -8.70 -7.78 27.52
CA PHE A 364 -9.89 -7.15 26.96
C PHE A 364 -9.45 -6.32 25.77
N TRP A 365 -9.85 -6.73 24.57
CA TRP A 365 -9.42 -6.09 23.33
C TRP A 365 -10.36 -4.93 22.99
N GLU A 366 -9.76 -3.75 22.82
CA GLU A 366 -10.42 -2.49 22.50
C GLU A 366 -9.43 -1.57 21.77
N ILE A 367 -9.77 -1.12 20.56
CA ILE A 367 -8.93 -0.18 19.79
C ILE A 367 -9.76 1.02 19.30
N GLY A 368 -9.94 1.98 20.21
CA GLY A 368 -10.80 3.13 19.95
C GLY A 368 -12.28 2.73 19.77
N PRO A 369 -13.10 3.60 19.17
CA PRO A 369 -14.51 3.32 18.95
C PRO A 369 -14.74 2.14 17.99
N GLY A 370 -15.63 1.22 18.35
CA GLY A 370 -15.97 0.06 17.52
C GLY A 370 -16.13 -1.26 18.29
N PRO A 371 -16.31 -2.39 17.56
CA PRO A 371 -16.46 -3.71 18.14
C PRO A 371 -15.32 -4.08 19.09
N CYS A 372 -15.63 -4.55 20.29
CA CYS A 372 -14.68 -4.88 21.35
C CYS A 372 -15.18 -6.04 22.25
N GLY A 373 -14.32 -6.55 23.13
CA GLY A 373 -14.72 -7.60 24.07
C GLY A 373 -13.56 -8.27 24.82
N PRO A 374 -13.87 -9.17 25.77
CA PRO A 374 -12.86 -10.00 26.42
C PRO A 374 -12.14 -10.86 25.38
N CYS A 375 -10.87 -11.19 25.65
CA CYS A 375 -10.09 -12.04 24.76
C CYS A 375 -9.35 -13.14 25.50
N SER A 376 -8.80 -14.07 24.71
CA SER A 376 -7.89 -15.09 25.18
C SER A 376 -6.74 -15.25 24.19
N GLU A 377 -5.51 -15.13 24.68
CA GLU A 377 -4.31 -15.20 23.86
C GLU A 377 -3.57 -16.51 24.09
N ILE A 378 -2.86 -16.97 23.06
CA ILE A 378 -2.03 -18.17 23.07
C ILE A 378 -0.58 -17.75 22.90
N PHE A 379 0.27 -18.21 23.80
CA PHE A 379 1.70 -17.95 23.84
C PHE A 379 2.49 -19.23 23.58
N TYR A 380 3.59 -19.10 22.84
CA TYR A 380 4.55 -20.16 22.64
C TYR A 380 5.80 -19.93 23.50
N ASP A 381 6.17 -20.93 24.30
CA ASP A 381 7.42 -20.96 25.09
C ASP A 381 8.60 -21.35 24.20
N ARG A 382 9.45 -20.37 23.88
CA ARG A 382 10.68 -20.55 23.11
C ARG A 382 11.81 -21.17 23.93
N GLY A 383 11.63 -21.30 25.25
CA GLY A 383 12.54 -21.94 26.18
C GLY A 383 13.35 -20.96 27.04
N GLU A 384 13.98 -21.50 28.07
CA GLU A 384 14.71 -20.76 29.12
C GLU A 384 15.84 -19.87 28.59
N LYS A 385 16.41 -20.17 27.41
CA LYS A 385 17.46 -19.32 26.81
C LYS A 385 17.00 -17.88 26.54
N TYR A 386 15.69 -17.63 26.45
CA TYR A 386 15.10 -16.30 26.27
C TYR A 386 14.55 -15.69 27.57
N ASP A 387 14.89 -16.27 28.72
CA ASP A 387 14.50 -15.81 30.07
C ASP A 387 15.75 -15.73 30.96
N PRO A 388 16.63 -14.73 30.70
CA PRO A 388 17.93 -14.64 31.37
C PRO A 388 17.81 -14.45 32.88
N ASP A 389 16.72 -13.83 33.34
CA ASP A 389 16.43 -13.57 34.74
C ASP A 389 15.70 -14.75 35.44
N ASN A 390 15.41 -15.83 34.70
CA ASN A 390 14.71 -17.04 35.16
C ASN A 390 13.39 -16.71 35.89
N LEU A 391 12.63 -15.77 35.34
CA LEU A 391 11.35 -15.34 35.90
C LEU A 391 10.24 -16.37 35.65
N GLY A 392 10.38 -17.21 34.62
CA GLY A 392 9.46 -18.28 34.28
C GLY A 392 8.06 -17.73 34.03
N ILE A 393 7.04 -18.38 34.63
CA ILE A 393 5.63 -18.04 34.43
C ILE A 393 5.27 -16.61 34.86
N LYS A 394 6.08 -15.96 35.71
CA LYS A 394 5.86 -14.57 36.11
C LYS A 394 5.90 -13.62 34.91
N LEU A 395 6.65 -13.97 33.87
CA LEU A 395 6.65 -13.21 32.62
C LEU A 395 5.25 -13.04 32.03
N LEU A 396 4.38 -14.05 32.18
CA LEU A 396 2.98 -13.99 31.76
C LEU A 396 2.06 -13.42 32.86
N GLN A 397 2.26 -13.79 34.12
CA GLN A 397 1.37 -13.38 35.23
C GLN A 397 1.43 -11.88 35.52
N ASP A 398 2.61 -11.28 35.34
CA ASP A 398 2.86 -9.87 35.59
C ASP A 398 2.89 -9.04 34.29
N ASP A 399 2.50 -9.65 33.15
CA ASP A 399 2.50 -9.06 31.79
C ASP A 399 3.82 -8.36 31.45
N ILE A 400 4.93 -9.04 31.73
CA ILE A 400 6.28 -8.50 31.52
C ILE A 400 6.69 -8.74 30.07
N GLU A 401 7.04 -7.67 29.37
CA GLU A 401 7.56 -7.74 28.00
C GLU A 401 8.80 -8.65 27.90
N ASN A 402 8.75 -9.70 27.08
CA ASN A 402 9.81 -10.71 27.01
C ASN A 402 9.90 -11.41 25.65
N ASP A 403 10.98 -12.17 25.44
CA ASP A 403 11.24 -12.92 24.20
C ASP A 403 11.09 -14.44 24.36
N ARG A 404 10.71 -14.93 25.55
CA ARG A 404 10.46 -16.36 25.84
C ARG A 404 9.05 -16.77 25.45
N PHE A 405 8.04 -16.11 26.02
CA PHE A 405 6.64 -16.33 25.73
C PHE A 405 6.18 -15.35 24.66
N ILE A 406 6.08 -15.82 23.43
CA ILE A 406 5.63 -15.00 22.30
C ILE A 406 4.15 -15.26 22.06
N GLU A 407 3.35 -14.19 22.13
CA GLU A 407 1.94 -14.21 21.72
C GLU A 407 1.86 -14.54 20.22
N ILE A 408 1.25 -15.68 19.90
CA ILE A 408 1.09 -16.19 18.54
C ILE A 408 -0.36 -16.12 18.05
N TRP A 409 -1.33 -15.98 18.94
CA TRP A 409 -2.74 -15.95 18.57
C TRP A 409 -3.55 -15.17 19.60
N ASN A 410 -4.51 -14.38 19.14
CA ASN A 410 -5.50 -13.73 19.98
C ASN A 410 -6.92 -14.11 19.52
N ASN A 411 -7.73 -14.67 20.43
CA ASN A 411 -9.15 -14.92 20.23
C ASN A 411 -9.96 -13.81 20.91
N VAL A 412 -10.45 -12.85 20.14
CA VAL A 412 -11.28 -11.75 20.63
C VAL A 412 -12.75 -12.13 20.57
N PHE A 413 -13.40 -12.15 21.72
CA PHE A 413 -14.82 -12.48 21.88
C PHE A 413 -15.66 -11.21 21.77
N SER A 414 -15.71 -10.68 20.55
CA SER A 414 -16.35 -9.39 20.25
C SER A 414 -17.86 -9.45 20.53
N MET A 415 -18.30 -8.68 21.52
CA MET A 415 -19.70 -8.66 21.97
C MET A 415 -20.18 -7.29 22.44
N TYR A 416 -19.29 -6.30 22.51
CA TYR A 416 -19.60 -4.93 22.89
C TYR A 416 -19.16 -3.95 21.79
N ASN A 417 -19.69 -2.73 21.84
CA ASN A 417 -19.27 -1.64 20.97
C ASN A 417 -18.70 -0.51 21.84
N ALA A 418 -17.39 -0.30 21.75
CA ALA A 418 -16.69 0.77 22.44
C ALA A 418 -17.10 2.12 21.87
N CYS A 419 -17.35 3.07 22.77
CA CYS A 419 -17.70 4.44 22.44
C CYS A 419 -16.75 5.39 23.16
N GLU A 420 -16.31 6.43 22.46
CA GLU A 420 -15.41 7.44 23.03
C GLU A 420 -16.05 8.11 24.26
N GLY A 421 -15.27 8.24 25.35
CA GLY A 421 -15.74 8.85 26.60
C GLY A 421 -16.68 7.98 27.45
N VAL A 422 -17.02 6.76 27.00
CA VAL A 422 -17.87 5.82 27.74
C VAL A 422 -16.98 4.80 28.47
N LYS A 423 -17.33 4.45 29.70
CA LYS A 423 -16.61 3.40 30.45
C LYS A 423 -16.99 2.02 29.93
N ARG A 424 -16.06 1.06 30.00
CA ARG A 424 -16.26 -0.33 29.52
C ARG A 424 -17.53 -0.98 30.05
N GLU A 425 -17.88 -0.71 31.31
CA GLU A 425 -19.07 -1.21 32.00
C GLU A 425 -20.39 -0.77 31.33
N ASP A 426 -20.35 0.36 30.61
CA ASP A 426 -21.51 1.00 29.98
C ASP A 426 -21.53 0.79 28.44
N TYR A 427 -20.64 -0.04 27.90
CA TYR A 427 -20.65 -0.35 26.47
C TYR A 427 -21.91 -1.11 26.08
N LYS A 428 -22.46 -0.72 24.93
CA LYS A 428 -23.64 -1.40 24.36
C LYS A 428 -23.23 -2.72 23.76
N GLU A 429 -24.08 -3.73 23.89
CA GLU A 429 -23.89 -5.01 23.21
C GLU A 429 -24.00 -4.86 21.68
N LEU A 430 -23.21 -5.65 20.95
CA LEU A 430 -23.33 -5.77 19.51
C LEU A 430 -24.61 -6.54 19.11
N PRO A 431 -25.11 -6.37 17.87
CA PRO A 431 -26.28 -7.11 17.38
C PRO A 431 -26.11 -8.63 17.43
N SER A 432 -24.87 -9.11 17.35
CA SER A 432 -24.49 -10.51 17.50
C SER A 432 -23.15 -10.64 18.22
N LYS A 433 -22.96 -11.78 18.89
CA LYS A 433 -21.64 -12.18 19.39
C LYS A 433 -20.80 -12.68 18.22
N ASN A 434 -19.61 -12.13 18.09
CA ASN A 434 -18.75 -12.32 16.94
C ASN A 434 -17.37 -12.83 17.38
N ILE A 435 -16.64 -13.46 16.46
CA ILE A 435 -15.24 -13.81 16.65
C ILE A 435 -14.40 -12.93 15.74
N ASP A 436 -13.38 -12.33 16.33
CA ASP A 436 -12.26 -11.71 15.65
C ASP A 436 -10.99 -12.38 16.16
N THR A 437 -10.10 -12.80 15.26
CA THR A 437 -8.81 -13.35 15.66
C THR A 437 -7.66 -12.65 14.97
N GLY A 438 -6.52 -12.62 15.66
CA GLY A 438 -5.27 -12.10 15.12
C GLY A 438 -4.12 -13.05 15.42
N MET A 439 -3.46 -13.52 14.36
CA MET A 439 -2.18 -14.23 14.42
C MET A 439 -1.17 -13.50 13.52
N GLY A 440 -0.08 -13.02 14.10
CA GLY A 440 0.98 -12.35 13.33
C GLY A 440 1.79 -13.36 12.52
N LEU A 441 1.77 -13.25 11.19
CA LEU A 441 2.49 -14.15 10.28
C LEU A 441 4.00 -14.15 10.59
N GLU A 442 4.58 -12.97 10.78
CA GLU A 442 6.00 -12.82 11.07
C GLU A 442 6.40 -13.52 12.38
N ARG A 443 5.56 -13.45 13.42
CA ARG A 443 5.84 -14.07 14.73
C ARG A 443 5.78 -15.60 14.65
N ILE A 444 4.77 -16.14 13.96
CA ILE A 444 4.66 -17.60 13.81
C ILE A 444 5.79 -18.17 12.96
N LEU A 445 6.26 -17.43 11.94
CA LEU A 445 7.43 -17.81 11.15
C LEU A 445 8.71 -17.84 11.98
N THR A 446 8.92 -16.87 12.89
CA THR A 446 10.07 -16.90 13.81
C THR A 446 10.14 -18.22 14.58
N ILE A 447 8.99 -18.72 15.05
CA ILE A 447 8.90 -19.98 15.80
C ILE A 447 9.11 -21.18 14.88
N LEU A 448 8.41 -21.24 13.74
CA LEU A 448 8.48 -22.36 12.80
C LEU A 448 9.86 -22.52 12.17
N GLN A 449 10.56 -21.42 11.91
CA GLN A 449 11.89 -21.43 11.30
C GLN A 449 13.01 -21.57 12.34
N GLY A 450 12.68 -21.38 13.62
CA GLY A 450 13.61 -21.48 14.75
C GLY A 450 14.64 -20.35 14.75
N VAL A 451 14.24 -19.16 14.31
CA VAL A 451 15.10 -17.96 14.25
C VAL A 451 14.85 -17.03 15.44
N ASP A 452 15.73 -16.05 15.66
CA ASP A 452 15.71 -15.23 16.87
C ASP A 452 14.73 -14.06 16.78
N THR A 453 14.60 -13.44 15.61
CA THR A 453 13.72 -12.29 15.40
C THR A 453 12.84 -12.44 14.15
N ILE A 454 11.82 -11.60 14.03
CA ILE A 454 10.97 -11.54 12.82
C ILE A 454 11.75 -11.16 11.55
N TYR A 455 12.90 -10.48 11.72
CA TYR A 455 13.75 -10.00 10.64
C TYR A 455 14.58 -11.11 10.00
N ASP A 456 14.79 -12.21 10.73
CA ASP A 456 15.61 -13.34 10.32
C ASP A 456 14.78 -14.40 9.58
N THR A 457 13.49 -14.12 9.34
CA THR A 457 12.57 -14.99 8.61
C THR A 457 12.80 -14.90 7.10
N ASP A 458 12.36 -15.92 6.36
CA ASP A 458 12.39 -15.94 4.89
C ASP A 458 11.62 -14.78 4.22
N ALA A 459 10.68 -14.16 4.93
CA ALA A 459 9.92 -13.00 4.47
C ALA A 459 10.70 -11.67 4.52
N VAL A 460 11.78 -11.59 5.31
CA VAL A 460 12.51 -10.32 5.56
C VAL A 460 14.01 -10.42 5.27
N LEU A 461 14.63 -11.56 5.60
CA LEU A 461 16.07 -11.77 5.45
C LEU A 461 16.59 -11.53 4.01
N PRO A 462 15.87 -11.88 2.92
CA PRO A 462 16.32 -11.56 1.57
C PRO A 462 16.47 -10.05 1.32
N ILE A 463 15.62 -9.23 1.93
CA ILE A 463 15.68 -7.76 1.84
C ILE A 463 16.89 -7.26 2.63
N ILE A 464 17.14 -7.80 3.82
CA ILE A 464 18.33 -7.47 4.62
C ILE A 464 19.62 -7.82 3.87
N ASN A 465 19.68 -9.00 3.26
CA ASN A 465 20.82 -9.41 2.44
C ASN A 465 21.06 -8.43 1.29
N ARG A 466 19.98 -7.93 0.66
CA ARG A 466 20.08 -6.90 -0.38
C ARG A 466 20.61 -5.57 0.16
N VAL A 467 20.23 -5.19 1.39
CA VAL A 467 20.81 -4.03 2.07
C VAL A 467 22.31 -4.25 2.27
N SER A 468 22.74 -5.42 2.76
CA SER A 468 24.17 -5.77 2.92
C SER A 468 24.96 -5.69 1.61
N GLU A 469 24.39 -6.15 0.50
CA GLU A 469 25.02 -6.03 -0.82
C GLU A 469 25.20 -4.57 -1.26
N ILE A 470 24.21 -3.71 -0.99
CA ILE A 470 24.24 -2.30 -1.39
C ILE A 470 25.20 -1.50 -0.51
N THR A 471 25.19 -1.75 0.79
CA THR A 471 26.02 -1.01 1.76
C THR A 471 27.46 -1.53 1.81
N GLY A 472 27.69 -2.79 1.39
CA GLY A 472 28.98 -3.46 1.55
C GLY A 472 29.28 -3.88 2.99
N HIS A 473 28.30 -3.84 3.88
CA HIS A 473 28.40 -4.22 5.29
C HIS A 473 27.65 -5.53 5.56
N GLU A 474 28.29 -6.46 6.27
CA GLU A 474 27.65 -7.71 6.71
C GLU A 474 26.58 -7.45 7.77
N TYR A 475 25.49 -8.21 7.72
CA TYR A 475 24.44 -8.19 8.74
C TYR A 475 24.72 -9.25 9.81
N ASN A 476 24.90 -8.79 11.05
CA ASN A 476 25.10 -9.59 12.25
C ASN A 476 24.04 -9.26 13.32
N GLY A 477 22.86 -8.80 12.91
CA GLY A 477 21.75 -8.46 13.80
C GLY A 477 21.60 -6.97 14.11
N GLU A 478 22.33 -6.09 13.41
CA GLU A 478 22.32 -4.66 13.67
C GLU A 478 20.99 -3.99 13.29
N MET A 479 20.52 -3.10 14.17
CA MET A 479 19.26 -2.35 14.01
C MET A 479 19.11 -1.61 12.65
N PRO A 480 20.14 -0.94 12.08
CA PRO A 480 19.99 -0.22 10.81
C PRO A 480 19.45 -1.08 9.67
N PHE A 481 19.93 -2.33 9.54
CA PHE A 481 19.47 -3.26 8.51
C PHE A 481 17.98 -3.63 8.70
N LYS A 482 17.60 -3.91 9.94
CA LYS A 482 16.22 -4.27 10.32
C LYS A 482 15.24 -3.13 10.01
N VAL A 483 15.60 -1.90 10.36
CA VAL A 483 14.79 -0.70 10.10
C VAL A 483 14.64 -0.45 8.60
N ILE A 484 15.73 -0.52 7.82
CA ILE A 484 15.68 -0.33 6.37
C ILE A 484 14.76 -1.39 5.72
N ALA A 485 14.92 -2.66 6.11
CA ALA A 485 14.15 -3.76 5.54
C ALA A 485 12.65 -3.70 5.89
N ASP A 486 12.30 -3.35 7.13
CA ASP A 486 10.89 -3.15 7.52
C ASP A 486 10.26 -1.95 6.80
N HIS A 487 10.95 -0.81 6.80
CA HIS A 487 10.38 0.42 6.25
C HIS A 487 10.21 0.34 4.73
N ILE A 488 11.12 -0.32 3.98
CA ILE A 488 10.90 -0.52 2.54
C ILE A 488 9.71 -1.44 2.25
N ARG A 489 9.43 -2.46 3.09
CA ARG A 489 8.21 -3.28 2.95
C ARG A 489 6.97 -2.40 3.11
N ALA A 490 6.90 -1.61 4.17
CA ALA A 490 5.80 -0.69 4.43
C ALA A 490 5.58 0.30 3.27
N LEU A 491 6.65 0.95 2.81
CA LEU A 491 6.62 1.90 1.69
C LEU A 491 6.14 1.25 0.39
N THR A 492 6.66 0.06 0.07
CA THR A 492 6.32 -0.64 -1.17
C THR A 492 4.84 -0.96 -1.24
N PHE A 493 4.28 -1.53 -0.17
CA PHE A 493 2.86 -1.87 -0.13
C PHE A 493 1.97 -0.61 -0.07
N ALA A 494 2.30 0.37 0.77
CA ALA A 494 1.45 1.54 0.92
C ALA A 494 1.35 2.36 -0.38
N LEU A 495 2.48 2.55 -1.09
CA LEU A 495 2.50 3.26 -2.36
C LEU A 495 1.84 2.46 -3.49
N ALA A 496 1.94 1.13 -3.48
CA ALA A 496 1.22 0.27 -4.41
C ALA A 496 -0.31 0.31 -4.15
N ASP A 497 -0.73 0.47 -2.90
CA ASP A 497 -2.13 0.59 -2.47
C ASP A 497 -2.70 2.02 -2.65
N GLY A 498 -1.97 2.91 -3.34
CA GLY A 498 -2.46 4.22 -3.75
C GLY A 498 -2.06 5.39 -2.84
N ALA A 499 -1.28 5.16 -1.79
CA ALA A 499 -0.76 6.25 -0.96
C ALA A 499 0.32 7.09 -1.70
N SER A 500 0.66 8.24 -1.12
CA SER A 500 1.67 9.15 -1.65
C SER A 500 2.54 9.72 -0.51
N PHE A 501 3.53 10.53 -0.85
CA PHE A 501 4.31 11.30 0.13
C PHE A 501 3.73 12.70 0.30
N GLY A 502 3.71 13.20 1.53
CA GLY A 502 2.97 14.41 1.88
C GLY A 502 3.33 14.93 3.28
N ASN A 503 2.83 16.13 3.61
CA ASN A 503 3.15 16.80 4.88
C ASN A 503 2.19 16.45 6.03
N HIS A 504 1.08 15.75 5.75
CA HIS A 504 0.03 15.49 6.73
C HIS A 504 -0.46 14.04 6.69
N GLY A 505 -1.08 13.61 7.78
CA GLY A 505 -1.76 12.32 7.88
C GLY A 505 -0.87 11.14 7.48
N ARG A 506 -1.41 10.28 6.63
CA ARG A 506 -0.79 9.00 6.25
C ARG A 506 0.45 9.21 5.37
N ASP A 507 0.40 10.21 4.52
CA ASP A 507 1.49 10.51 3.59
C ASP A 507 2.74 11.05 4.33
N TYR A 508 2.53 11.75 5.45
CA TYR A 508 3.61 12.13 6.36
C TYR A 508 4.26 10.93 7.04
N VAL A 509 3.47 9.92 7.44
CA VAL A 509 4.01 8.68 8.02
C VAL A 509 4.94 8.00 7.02
N LEU A 510 4.54 7.85 5.76
CA LEU A 510 5.42 7.24 4.74
C LEU A 510 6.70 8.03 4.55
N ARG A 511 6.59 9.37 4.51
CA ARG A 511 7.76 10.24 4.44
C ARG A 511 8.69 10.03 5.64
N ARG A 512 8.17 9.92 6.86
CA ARG A 512 8.96 9.60 8.06
C ARG A 512 9.69 8.26 7.92
N LEU A 513 9.01 7.21 7.46
CA LEU A 513 9.62 5.89 7.26
C LEU A 513 10.78 5.95 6.23
N LEU A 514 10.56 6.59 5.08
CA LEU A 514 11.58 6.75 4.06
C LEU A 514 12.79 7.50 4.61
N ARG A 515 12.57 8.65 5.25
CA ARG A 515 13.65 9.49 5.80
C ARG A 515 14.48 8.77 6.85
N ARG A 516 13.82 7.99 7.72
CA ARG A 516 14.50 7.17 8.72
C ARG A 516 15.33 6.05 8.08
N ALA A 517 14.81 5.38 7.05
CA ALA A 517 15.56 4.37 6.31
C ALA A 517 16.79 4.97 5.59
N VAL A 518 16.64 6.14 4.94
CA VAL A 518 17.75 6.87 4.30
C VAL A 518 18.84 7.23 5.30
N ARG A 519 18.45 7.76 6.47
CA ARG A 519 19.39 8.11 7.56
C ARG A 519 20.21 6.89 8.03
N TYR A 520 19.56 5.74 8.22
CA TYR A 520 20.27 4.50 8.56
C TYR A 520 21.17 3.99 7.43
N GLY A 521 20.76 4.15 6.17
CA GLY A 521 21.61 3.87 5.01
C GLY A 521 22.89 4.72 5.00
N LYS A 522 22.77 6.01 5.32
CA LYS A 522 23.92 6.91 5.47
C LYS A 522 24.83 6.50 6.63
N LYS A 523 24.27 6.04 7.75
CA LYS A 523 25.05 5.47 8.88
C LYS A 523 25.82 4.22 8.47
N LEU A 524 25.35 3.49 7.46
CA LEU A 524 26.02 2.36 6.82
C LEU A 524 26.89 2.79 5.61
N GLY A 525 27.18 4.08 5.45
CA GLY A 525 28.12 4.58 4.43
C GLY A 525 27.53 4.83 3.03
N VAL A 526 26.21 4.77 2.87
CA VAL A 526 25.56 5.03 1.57
C VAL A 526 25.17 6.51 1.44
N GLU A 527 25.83 7.22 0.54
CA GLU A 527 25.60 8.66 0.29
C GLU A 527 24.61 8.94 -0.85
N GLU A 528 24.41 7.98 -1.75
CA GLU A 528 23.56 8.09 -2.93
C GLU A 528 22.17 7.45 -2.70
N PRO A 529 21.11 7.93 -3.37
CA PRO A 529 19.79 7.30 -3.31
C PRO A 529 19.85 5.80 -3.62
N PHE A 530 19.32 4.99 -2.70
CA PHE A 530 19.36 3.53 -2.80
C PHE A 530 18.09 2.83 -2.30
N ILE A 531 17.23 3.48 -1.51
CA ILE A 531 16.05 2.83 -0.94
C ILE A 531 15.14 2.29 -2.04
N TYR A 532 14.96 3.03 -3.14
CA TYR A 532 14.18 2.54 -4.29
C TYR A 532 14.75 1.26 -4.94
N LYS A 533 16.05 0.97 -4.79
CA LYS A 533 16.70 -0.24 -5.34
C LYS A 533 16.35 -1.51 -4.57
N LEU A 534 15.73 -1.37 -3.40
CA LEU A 534 15.25 -2.48 -2.57
C LEU A 534 13.84 -2.93 -2.97
N VAL A 535 13.06 -2.09 -3.67
CA VAL A 535 11.68 -2.39 -4.11
C VAL A 535 11.61 -3.70 -4.90
N PRO A 536 12.47 -3.98 -5.90
CA PRO A 536 12.39 -5.24 -6.66
C PRO A 536 12.55 -6.48 -5.77
N THR A 537 13.39 -6.42 -4.73
CA THR A 537 13.57 -7.52 -3.79
C THR A 537 12.31 -7.73 -2.93
N VAL A 538 11.67 -6.65 -2.48
CA VAL A 538 10.37 -6.75 -1.79
C VAL A 538 9.32 -7.38 -2.71
N VAL A 539 9.24 -6.95 -3.97
CA VAL A 539 8.32 -7.53 -4.95
C VAL A 539 8.62 -9.01 -5.17
N ASP A 540 9.88 -9.39 -5.31
CA ASP A 540 10.27 -10.78 -5.53
C ASP A 540 9.93 -11.71 -4.37
N VAL A 541 10.07 -11.25 -3.12
CA VAL A 541 9.66 -12.00 -1.92
C VAL A 541 8.13 -12.12 -1.87
N MET A 542 7.39 -11.05 -2.20
CA MET A 542 5.95 -10.97 -1.90
C MET A 542 5.03 -11.33 -3.08
N LYS A 543 5.54 -11.42 -4.32
CA LYS A 543 4.73 -11.55 -5.56
C LYS A 543 3.85 -12.79 -5.65
N VAL A 544 4.14 -13.86 -4.91
CA VAL A 544 3.31 -15.09 -4.92
C VAL A 544 1.95 -14.78 -4.30
N SER A 545 1.96 -14.12 -3.13
CA SER A 545 0.75 -13.74 -2.42
C SER A 545 0.16 -12.41 -2.92
N TYR A 546 1.00 -11.53 -3.47
CA TYR A 546 0.62 -10.17 -3.89
C TYR A 546 1.14 -9.84 -5.31
N PRO A 547 0.60 -10.48 -6.37
CA PRO A 547 1.12 -10.34 -7.72
C PRO A 547 1.00 -8.91 -8.29
N TYR A 548 0.00 -8.15 -7.84
CA TYR A 548 -0.23 -6.76 -8.29
C TYR A 548 0.94 -5.81 -7.98
N LEU A 549 1.80 -6.16 -7.02
CA LEU A 549 3.02 -5.38 -6.73
C LEU A 549 3.92 -5.27 -7.96
N LYS A 550 3.95 -6.30 -8.82
CA LYS A 550 4.77 -6.28 -10.02
C LYS A 550 4.34 -5.21 -11.00
N ASP A 551 3.04 -4.99 -11.13
CA ASP A 551 2.47 -3.96 -12.02
C ASP A 551 2.76 -2.54 -11.52
N HIS A 552 2.94 -2.37 -10.20
CA HIS A 552 3.20 -1.08 -9.55
C HIS A 552 4.70 -0.82 -9.29
N GLU A 553 5.57 -1.82 -9.47
CA GLU A 553 6.99 -1.77 -9.10
C GLU A 553 7.69 -0.49 -9.60
N LYS A 554 7.57 -0.19 -10.90
CA LYS A 554 8.22 0.99 -11.49
C LYS A 554 7.71 2.29 -10.86
N LYS A 555 6.39 2.43 -10.70
CA LYS A 555 5.77 3.62 -10.12
C LYS A 555 6.21 3.83 -8.67
N VAL A 556 6.27 2.76 -7.89
CA VAL A 556 6.74 2.79 -6.50
C VAL A 556 8.21 3.18 -6.44
N MET A 557 9.07 2.60 -7.28
CA MET A 557 10.48 2.97 -7.38
C MET A 557 10.66 4.45 -7.71
N ASP A 558 9.92 4.97 -8.69
CA ASP A 558 10.02 6.37 -9.12
C ASP A 558 9.58 7.33 -8.00
N LYS A 559 8.47 7.04 -7.30
CA LYS A 559 8.01 7.83 -6.14
C LYS A 559 9.05 7.84 -5.01
N ILE A 560 9.58 6.68 -4.62
CA ILE A 560 10.58 6.58 -3.55
C ILE A 560 11.85 7.33 -3.93
N LYS A 561 12.36 7.10 -5.15
CA LYS A 561 13.60 7.73 -5.63
C LYS A 561 13.49 9.26 -5.60
N LYS A 562 12.36 9.81 -6.06
CA LYS A 562 12.14 11.26 -6.11
C LYS A 562 12.10 11.89 -4.71
N GLU A 563 11.38 11.29 -3.77
CA GLU A 563 11.33 11.80 -2.38
C GLU A 563 12.68 11.60 -1.66
N GLU A 564 13.39 10.50 -1.92
CA GLU A 564 14.74 10.25 -1.41
C GLU A 564 15.73 11.32 -1.90
N GLU A 565 15.77 11.60 -3.21
CA GLU A 565 16.61 12.66 -3.81
C GLU A 565 16.31 14.05 -3.23
N LEU A 566 15.04 14.35 -2.98
CA LEU A 566 14.63 15.60 -2.33
C LEU A 566 15.17 15.66 -0.90
N PHE A 567 15.02 14.56 -0.15
CA PHE A 567 15.42 14.50 1.25
C PHE A 567 16.94 14.51 1.47
N HIS A 568 17.75 13.92 0.58
CA HIS A 568 19.21 13.94 0.71
C HIS A 568 19.76 15.36 0.89
N LYS A 569 19.20 16.34 0.18
CA LYS A 569 19.57 17.77 0.32
C LYS A 569 19.21 18.30 1.71
N THR A 570 17.98 18.07 2.13
CA THR A 570 17.45 18.48 3.44
C THR A 570 18.20 17.84 4.61
N LEU A 571 18.57 16.56 4.49
CA LEU A 571 19.25 15.79 5.53
C LEU A 571 20.63 16.39 5.84
N LEU A 572 21.41 16.74 4.82
CA LEU A 572 22.74 17.31 5.00
C LEU A 572 22.69 18.66 5.75
N ASP A 573 21.81 19.57 5.31
CA ASP A 573 21.68 20.89 5.93
C ASP A 573 21.13 20.79 7.35
N GLY A 574 20.13 19.93 7.57
CA GLY A 574 19.52 19.70 8.87
C GLY A 574 20.45 19.02 9.88
N GLU A 575 21.21 17.99 9.48
CA GLU A 575 22.20 17.35 10.37
C GLU A 575 23.31 18.33 10.76
N LYS A 576 23.79 19.15 9.80
CA LYS A 576 24.76 20.21 10.10
C LYS A 576 24.19 21.18 11.13
N LYS A 577 22.95 21.64 10.95
CA LYS A 577 22.34 22.58 11.87
C LYS A 577 22.09 21.98 13.26
N LEU A 578 21.66 20.72 13.31
CA LEU A 578 21.49 19.97 14.54
C LEU A 578 22.81 19.84 15.30
N ASN A 579 23.92 19.56 14.60
CA ASN A 579 25.25 19.54 15.21
C ASN A 579 25.62 20.89 15.83
N GLU A 580 25.39 22.00 15.14
CA GLU A 580 25.64 23.35 15.68
C GLU A 580 24.82 23.61 16.96
N ILE A 581 23.55 23.19 16.99
CA ILE A 581 22.67 23.33 18.16
C ILE A 581 23.18 22.48 19.32
N MET A 582 23.58 21.23 19.06
CA MET A 582 24.13 20.33 20.09
C MET A 582 25.46 20.84 20.65
N GLU A 583 26.35 21.38 19.80
CA GLU A 583 27.62 21.96 20.23
C GLU A 583 27.43 23.25 21.07
N ALA A 584 26.40 24.04 20.77
CA ALA A 584 26.05 25.24 21.51
C ALA A 584 25.31 24.96 22.83
N SER A 585 24.72 23.76 22.99
CA SER A 585 23.95 23.39 24.17
C SER A 585 24.86 23.07 25.36
N THR A 586 24.59 23.71 26.49
CA THR A 586 25.39 23.59 27.72
C THR A 586 24.86 22.54 28.70
N ASN A 587 23.60 22.10 28.53
CA ASN A 587 22.90 21.19 29.43
C ASN A 587 22.50 19.86 28.76
N LYS A 588 22.97 19.59 27.53
CA LYS A 588 22.54 18.44 26.71
C LYS A 588 21.03 18.39 26.46
N THR A 589 20.39 19.56 26.36
CA THR A 589 18.99 19.69 25.96
C THR A 589 18.89 20.59 24.75
N ILE A 590 18.10 20.16 23.77
CA ILE A 590 17.69 20.93 22.59
C ILE A 590 16.33 21.55 22.91
N SER A 591 16.22 22.87 22.76
CA SER A 591 14.96 23.60 23.01
C SER A 591 13.89 23.21 22.00
N GLY A 592 12.62 23.34 22.38
CA GLY A 592 11.50 23.18 21.45
C GLY A 592 11.55 24.21 20.33
N ALA A 593 12.00 25.43 20.60
CA ALA A 593 12.21 26.46 19.58
C ALA A 593 13.26 26.06 18.53
N ASP A 594 14.40 25.49 18.94
CA ASP A 594 15.44 25.03 18.02
C ASP A 594 14.98 23.80 17.21
N ALA A 595 14.27 22.87 17.87
CA ALA A 595 13.67 21.72 17.21
C ALA A 595 12.58 22.15 16.21
N PHE A 596 11.76 23.15 16.55
CA PHE A 596 10.77 23.73 15.67
C PHE A 596 11.43 24.44 14.49
N LYS A 597 12.54 25.16 14.71
CA LYS A 597 13.31 25.78 13.64
C LYS A 597 13.89 24.75 12.68
N LEU A 598 14.45 23.64 13.19
CA LEU A 598 14.90 22.53 12.36
C LEU A 598 13.77 21.98 11.48
N TYR A 599 12.60 21.78 12.08
CA TYR A 599 11.41 21.31 11.37
C TYR A 599 10.86 22.30 10.33
N ASP A 600 10.56 23.52 10.75
CA ASP A 600 9.84 24.52 9.95
C ASP A 600 10.75 25.22 8.91
N THR A 601 11.95 25.63 9.32
CA THR A 601 12.87 26.38 8.46
C THR A 601 13.74 25.47 7.60
N TYR A 602 14.25 24.37 8.18
CA TYR A 602 15.19 23.49 7.49
C TYR A 602 14.54 22.20 6.97
N GLY A 603 13.23 21.99 7.19
CA GLY A 603 12.51 20.79 6.75
C GLY A 603 12.98 19.49 7.40
N PHE A 604 13.78 19.59 8.48
CA PHE A 604 14.40 18.47 9.16
C PHE A 604 13.42 17.83 10.14
N PRO A 605 13.03 16.55 9.96
CA PRO A 605 12.01 15.92 10.78
C PRO A 605 12.29 16.01 12.28
N PHE A 606 11.24 16.28 13.06
CA PHE A 606 11.33 16.31 14.51
C PHE A 606 11.74 14.94 15.07
N GLU A 607 11.27 13.86 14.47
CA GLU A 607 11.56 12.49 14.90
C GLU A 607 13.02 12.12 14.65
N LEU A 608 13.63 12.61 13.57
CA LEU A 608 15.08 12.45 13.36
C LEU A 608 15.89 13.29 14.36
N THR A 609 15.38 14.46 14.73
CA THR A 609 15.99 15.29 15.79
C THR A 609 16.01 14.53 17.11
N LEU A 610 14.89 13.92 17.50
CA LEU A 610 14.78 13.08 18.69
C LEU A 610 15.76 11.91 18.66
N GLU A 611 15.74 11.13 17.58
CA GLU A 611 16.55 9.90 17.47
C GLU A 611 18.06 10.20 17.47
N ILE A 612 18.48 11.26 16.76
CA ILE A 612 19.90 11.68 16.72
C ILE A 612 20.33 12.27 18.07
N ALA A 613 19.46 13.05 18.72
CA ALA A 613 19.74 13.61 20.04
C ALA A 613 19.93 12.48 21.06
N GLU A 614 19.00 11.51 21.11
CA GLU A 614 19.07 10.36 22.02
C GLU A 614 20.34 9.54 21.81
N GLU A 615 20.70 9.23 20.56
CA GLU A 615 21.94 8.50 20.23
C GLU A 615 23.22 9.22 20.71
N ARG A 616 23.17 10.55 20.87
CA ARG A 616 24.30 11.37 21.36
C ARG A 616 24.17 11.75 22.83
N GLY A 617 23.16 11.24 23.53
CA GLY A 617 22.89 11.52 24.94
C GLY A 617 22.36 12.93 25.20
N PHE A 618 21.66 13.52 24.23
CA PHE A 618 20.89 14.75 24.35
C PHE A 618 19.40 14.44 24.51
N SER A 619 18.69 15.38 25.15
CA SER A 619 17.22 15.39 25.22
C SER A 619 16.66 16.51 24.33
N VAL A 620 15.40 16.39 23.90
CA VAL A 620 14.69 17.44 23.16
C VAL A 620 13.42 17.76 23.91
N SER A 621 13.11 19.04 24.12
CA SER A 621 11.84 19.42 24.76
C SER A 621 10.68 19.27 23.76
N LYS A 622 9.95 18.16 23.89
CA LYS A 622 8.80 17.86 23.04
C LYS A 622 7.61 18.74 23.38
N GLU A 623 7.39 19.03 24.66
CA GLU A 623 6.28 19.87 25.11
C GLU A 623 6.38 21.27 24.52
N GLU A 624 7.58 21.87 24.56
CA GLU A 624 7.84 23.20 23.98
C GLU A 624 7.69 23.16 22.44
N PHE A 625 8.18 22.11 21.77
CA PHE A 625 7.96 21.92 20.33
C PHE A 625 6.47 21.84 19.98
N ASP A 626 5.69 21.08 20.75
CA ASP A 626 4.24 20.92 20.55
C ASP A 626 3.50 22.25 20.78
N GLU A 627 3.98 23.11 21.70
CA GLU A 627 3.47 24.47 21.88
C GLU A 627 3.71 25.34 20.62
N TYR A 628 4.92 25.32 20.04
CA TYR A 628 5.20 26.03 18.78
C TYR A 628 4.36 25.51 17.61
N MET A 629 4.18 24.19 17.52
CA MET A 629 3.29 23.58 16.52
C MET A 629 1.83 24.01 16.70
N LYS A 630 1.33 24.05 17.94
CA LYS A 630 -0.02 24.56 18.24
C LYS A 630 -0.15 26.03 17.88
N HIS A 631 0.85 26.86 18.19
CA HIS A 631 0.86 28.26 17.79
C HIS A 631 0.80 28.42 16.27
N GLN A 632 1.59 27.65 15.52
CA GLN A 632 1.55 27.66 14.05
C GLN A 632 0.17 27.23 13.50
N GLN A 633 -0.41 26.16 14.07
CA GLN A 633 -1.75 25.70 13.70
C GLN A 633 -2.83 26.72 14.03
N GLU A 634 -2.76 27.36 15.19
CA GLU A 634 -3.70 28.39 15.62
C GLU A 634 -3.59 29.64 14.75
N GLN A 635 -2.38 30.08 14.39
CA GLN A 635 -2.20 31.17 13.42
C GLN A 635 -2.77 30.81 12.05
N ALA A 636 -2.59 29.58 11.58
CA ALA A 636 -3.19 29.10 10.33
C ALA A 636 -4.72 28.94 10.44
N ARG A 637 -5.25 28.64 11.63
CA ARG A 637 -6.69 28.56 11.93
C ARG A 637 -7.32 29.95 11.99
N LEU A 638 -6.71 30.91 12.68
CA LEU A 638 -7.14 32.31 12.75
C LEU A 638 -7.10 32.97 11.36
N ALA A 639 -6.09 32.66 10.54
CA ALA A 639 -6.04 33.08 9.13
C ALA A 639 -7.14 32.44 8.25
N ARG A 640 -7.76 31.34 8.70
CA ARG A 640 -8.93 30.69 8.04
C ARG A 640 -10.27 31.14 8.66
N GLU A 641 -10.31 31.48 9.94
CA GLU A 641 -11.52 31.94 10.64
C GLU A 641 -11.99 33.31 10.16
N GLU A 642 -11.08 34.21 9.73
CA GLU A 642 -11.49 35.45 9.06
C GLU A 642 -12.28 35.21 7.75
N VAL A 643 -12.30 33.98 7.22
CA VAL A 643 -12.95 33.66 5.94
C VAL A 643 -14.19 32.76 6.09
N SER A 644 -14.44 32.10 7.23
CA SER A 644 -15.48 31.05 7.28
C SER A 644 -16.27 30.84 8.59
N SER A 645 -15.99 31.53 9.69
CA SER A 645 -16.55 31.14 11.01
C SER A 645 -17.66 32.05 11.54
N MET A 646 -18.91 31.90 11.07
CA MET A 646 -20.04 32.40 11.86
C MET A 646 -21.33 31.55 11.95
N ASN A 647 -21.54 30.43 11.24
CA ASN A 647 -22.93 29.93 11.06
C ASN A 647 -23.31 28.50 11.53
N LEU A 648 -22.68 27.85 12.52
CA LEU A 648 -23.01 26.44 12.85
C LEU A 648 -23.14 26.02 14.33
N GLN A 649 -23.38 26.93 15.29
CA GLN A 649 -23.59 26.53 16.71
C GLN A 649 -24.89 27.08 17.34
N ASN A 650 -26.04 26.98 16.66
CA ASN A 650 -27.31 27.40 17.25
C ASN A 650 -28.42 26.34 17.18
N GLU A 651 -29.05 26.05 18.33
CA GLU A 651 -30.13 25.05 18.47
C GLU A 651 -31.36 25.34 17.59
N ASP A 652 -31.75 26.60 17.43
CA ASP A 652 -32.95 26.96 16.64
C ASP A 652 -32.73 26.71 15.14
N LEU A 653 -31.53 26.99 14.63
CA LEU A 653 -31.14 26.70 13.25
C LEU A 653 -31.06 25.18 12.98
N ILE A 654 -30.55 24.41 13.95
CA ILE A 654 -30.45 22.94 13.86
C ILE A 654 -31.84 22.27 13.90
N ASN A 655 -32.75 22.81 14.72
CA ASN A 655 -34.08 22.24 14.93
C ASN A 655 -35.10 22.61 13.85
N PHE A 656 -34.80 23.56 12.96
CA PHE A 656 -35.67 23.88 11.83
C PHE A 656 -35.66 22.76 10.79
N LYS A 657 -36.84 22.14 10.58
CA LYS A 657 -37.01 20.92 9.76
C LYS A 657 -37.96 21.10 8.57
N GLU A 658 -38.54 22.29 8.39
CA GLU A 658 -39.42 22.51 7.24
C GLU A 658 -38.61 22.46 5.94
N PRO A 659 -39.10 21.77 4.90
CA PRO A 659 -38.35 21.57 3.67
C PRO A 659 -38.32 22.85 2.81
N SER A 660 -37.14 23.23 2.35
CA SER A 660 -36.92 24.33 1.40
C SER A 660 -36.37 23.75 0.09
N THR A 661 -37.12 23.89 -1.00
CA THR A 661 -36.79 23.26 -2.29
C THR A 661 -36.06 24.23 -3.21
N PHE A 662 -34.86 23.87 -3.67
CA PHE A 662 -34.16 24.62 -4.70
C PHE A 662 -34.75 24.35 -6.09
N VAL A 663 -35.16 25.40 -6.80
CA VAL A 663 -35.70 25.35 -8.18
C VAL A 663 -34.84 26.15 -9.16
N GLY A 664 -33.68 26.64 -8.72
CA GLY A 664 -32.84 27.58 -9.44
C GLY A 664 -32.05 27.01 -10.61
N TYR A 665 -32.17 25.71 -10.88
CA TYR A 665 -31.63 25.10 -12.11
C TYR A 665 -32.44 25.50 -13.34
N ASP A 666 -33.77 25.60 -13.20
CA ASP A 666 -34.69 25.80 -14.32
C ASP A 666 -35.27 27.22 -14.37
N THR A 667 -35.35 27.92 -13.24
CA THR A 667 -35.94 29.26 -13.16
C THR A 667 -35.11 30.22 -12.31
N LEU A 668 -35.11 31.50 -12.68
CA LEU A 668 -34.51 32.60 -11.91
C LEU A 668 -35.54 33.39 -11.10
N GLU A 669 -36.83 33.12 -11.32
CA GLU A 669 -37.95 33.78 -10.65
C GLU A 669 -38.95 32.73 -10.15
N VAL A 670 -39.44 32.89 -8.91
CA VAL A 670 -40.54 32.06 -8.40
C VAL A 670 -41.42 32.85 -7.44
N LYS A 671 -42.73 32.63 -7.53
CA LYS A 671 -43.68 33.04 -6.50
C LYS A 671 -43.79 31.92 -5.46
N THR A 672 -43.56 32.24 -4.20
CA THR A 672 -43.40 31.28 -3.09
C THR A 672 -43.87 31.90 -1.76
N LYS A 673 -43.62 31.22 -0.65
CA LYS A 673 -43.97 31.70 0.71
C LYS A 673 -42.79 31.62 1.65
N ILE A 674 -42.83 32.49 2.67
CA ILE A 674 -41.88 32.46 3.79
C ILE A 674 -42.31 31.37 4.77
N ILE A 675 -41.41 30.45 5.08
CA ILE A 675 -41.63 29.32 6.00
C ILE A 675 -40.84 29.47 7.31
N GLY A 676 -39.83 30.34 7.33
CA GLY A 676 -39.06 30.61 8.53
C GLY A 676 -38.43 32.00 8.50
N LEU A 677 -38.37 32.63 9.68
CA LEU A 677 -37.70 33.92 9.90
C LEU A 677 -36.80 33.80 11.13
N PHE A 678 -35.60 34.38 11.04
CA PHE A 678 -34.61 34.34 12.10
C PHE A 678 -33.99 35.73 12.31
N ASP A 679 -34.04 36.23 13.55
CA ASP A 679 -33.31 37.44 13.97
C ASP A 679 -31.99 37.00 14.62
N GLY A 680 -30.89 37.22 13.89
CA GLY A 680 -29.64 36.50 14.14
C GLY A 680 -29.90 35.00 14.04
N ASP A 681 -29.77 34.31 15.17
CA ASP A 681 -29.93 32.86 15.20
C ASP A 681 -31.26 32.38 15.81
N LYS A 682 -32.12 33.29 16.28
CA LYS A 682 -33.37 32.94 16.96
C LYS A 682 -34.54 32.91 16.01
N MET A 683 -35.34 31.86 16.08
CA MET A 683 -36.56 31.77 15.27
C MET A 683 -37.62 32.78 15.77
N VAL A 684 -38.17 33.56 14.84
CA VAL A 684 -39.18 34.58 15.13
C VAL A 684 -40.37 34.46 14.17
N ASN A 685 -41.54 34.94 14.57
CA ASN A 685 -42.72 35.00 13.70
C ASN A 685 -42.76 36.26 12.82
N THR A 686 -42.04 37.31 13.24
CA THR A 686 -41.96 38.61 12.55
C THR A 686 -40.51 39.09 12.59
N LEU A 687 -39.99 39.51 11.44
CA LEU A 687 -38.68 40.13 11.28
C LEU A 687 -38.87 41.61 10.90
N THR A 688 -38.05 42.52 11.45
CA THR A 688 -38.27 43.97 11.28
C THR A 688 -37.14 44.72 10.59
N ASN A 689 -35.93 44.18 10.62
CA ASN A 689 -34.73 44.85 10.12
C ASN A 689 -33.83 43.91 9.29
N LYS A 690 -33.01 43.10 9.94
CA LYS A 690 -32.02 42.22 9.33
C LYS A 690 -32.16 40.83 9.89
N GLY A 691 -31.86 39.83 9.10
CA GLY A 691 -31.92 38.44 9.53
C GLY A 691 -32.00 37.47 8.38
N TYR A 692 -32.38 36.24 8.69
CA TYR A 692 -32.50 35.18 7.70
C TYR A 692 -33.95 34.85 7.37
N VAL A 693 -34.23 34.69 6.08
CA VAL A 693 -35.52 34.24 5.56
C VAL A 693 -35.35 32.86 4.94
N VAL A 694 -36.25 31.94 5.27
CA VAL A 694 -36.32 30.63 4.62
C VAL A 694 -37.60 30.57 3.78
N LEU A 695 -37.44 30.16 2.52
CA LEU A 695 -38.53 30.07 1.54
C LEU A 695 -38.91 28.61 1.28
N GLU A 696 -40.21 28.35 1.03
CA GLU A 696 -40.70 27.01 0.66
C GLU A 696 -40.02 26.50 -0.63
N LYS A 697 -39.91 27.39 -1.62
CA LYS A 697 -39.16 27.20 -2.87
C LYS A 697 -38.26 28.40 -3.10
N THR A 698 -37.02 28.19 -3.52
CA THR A 698 -36.09 29.28 -3.86
C THR A 698 -35.36 29.05 -5.19
N PRO A 699 -35.24 30.07 -6.05
CA PRO A 699 -34.41 30.04 -7.24
C PRO A 699 -32.94 30.37 -6.93
N PHE A 700 -32.62 30.80 -5.71
CA PHE A 700 -31.28 31.21 -5.32
C PHE A 700 -30.43 30.03 -4.87
N TYR A 701 -29.22 29.93 -5.42
CA TYR A 701 -28.21 28.97 -5.04
C TYR A 701 -27.49 29.48 -3.79
N ALA A 702 -27.45 28.65 -2.75
CA ALA A 702 -26.65 28.93 -1.56
C ALA A 702 -25.20 28.47 -1.75
N GLU A 703 -24.25 29.16 -1.12
CA GLU A 703 -22.82 28.87 -1.27
C GLU A 703 -22.51 27.39 -0.99
N ALA A 704 -21.99 26.69 -2.01
CA ALA A 704 -21.68 25.27 -1.96
C ALA A 704 -20.87 24.83 -3.19
N GLY A 705 -20.00 23.82 -3.01
CA GLY A 705 -19.23 23.22 -4.12
C GLY A 705 -18.29 24.20 -4.81
N GLY A 706 -17.75 25.17 -4.06
CA GLY A 706 -16.89 26.25 -4.57
C GLY A 706 -17.64 27.41 -5.22
N GLN A 707 -18.93 27.27 -5.57
CA GLN A 707 -19.72 28.38 -6.10
C GLN A 707 -20.25 29.27 -4.97
N VAL A 708 -20.04 30.59 -5.08
CA VAL A 708 -20.60 31.58 -4.14
C VAL A 708 -22.13 31.67 -4.22
N SER A 709 -22.74 32.22 -3.17
CA SER A 709 -24.19 32.44 -3.10
C SER A 709 -24.70 33.41 -4.18
N ASP A 710 -25.93 33.19 -4.62
CA ASP A 710 -26.59 34.14 -5.52
C ASP A 710 -26.99 35.43 -4.83
N LYS A 711 -27.04 36.49 -5.65
CA LYS A 711 -27.58 37.79 -5.28
C LYS A 711 -28.87 38.05 -6.05
N GLY A 712 -29.71 38.91 -5.50
CA GLY A 712 -31.00 39.23 -6.10
C GLY A 712 -31.91 39.96 -5.13
N VAL A 713 -33.22 39.84 -5.36
CA VAL A 713 -34.24 40.51 -4.56
C VAL A 713 -35.40 39.59 -4.20
N LEU A 714 -35.96 39.82 -3.01
CA LEU A 714 -37.25 39.34 -2.59
C LEU A 714 -38.26 40.49 -2.70
N ILE A 715 -39.39 40.25 -3.35
CA ILE A 715 -40.52 41.18 -3.40
C ILE A 715 -41.56 40.72 -2.39
N ILE A 716 -41.67 41.44 -1.29
CA ILE A 716 -42.59 41.17 -0.18
C ILE A 716 -43.41 42.44 0.04
N ASN A 717 -44.74 42.36 0.09
CA ASN A 717 -45.62 43.52 0.28
C ASN A 717 -45.36 44.69 -0.71
N ASN A 718 -44.99 44.38 -1.96
CA ASN A 718 -44.56 45.33 -3.00
C ASN A 718 -43.24 46.09 -2.73
N GLU A 719 -42.50 45.72 -1.69
CA GLU A 719 -41.17 46.25 -1.41
C GLU A 719 -40.09 45.31 -1.92
N LYS A 720 -39.01 45.87 -2.46
CA LYS A 720 -37.86 45.12 -2.96
C LYS A 720 -36.78 45.06 -1.90
N ILE A 721 -36.53 43.87 -1.38
CA ILE A 721 -35.52 43.61 -0.36
C ILE A 721 -34.37 42.85 -1.00
N LYS A 722 -33.13 43.30 -0.76
CA LYS A 722 -31.95 42.66 -1.35
C LYS A 722 -31.57 41.42 -0.55
N VAL A 723 -31.22 40.35 -1.26
CA VAL A 723 -30.53 39.19 -0.69
C VAL A 723 -29.04 39.47 -0.77
N ILE A 724 -28.39 39.53 0.39
CA ILE A 724 -26.98 39.92 0.52
C ILE A 724 -26.08 38.69 0.44
N ASP A 725 -26.49 37.61 1.10
CA ASP A 725 -25.74 36.36 1.17
C ASP A 725 -26.67 35.18 1.51
N MET A 726 -26.20 33.95 1.31
CA MET A 726 -26.97 32.74 1.60
C MET A 726 -26.09 31.56 2.02
N PHE A 727 -26.61 30.75 2.93
CA PHE A 727 -26.00 29.48 3.31
C PHE A 727 -27.05 28.36 3.42
N LYS A 728 -26.57 27.11 3.46
CA LYS A 728 -27.41 25.93 3.70
C LYS A 728 -27.39 25.56 5.19
N GLY A 729 -28.57 25.38 5.78
CA GLY A 729 -28.71 24.84 7.13
C GLY A 729 -28.43 23.33 7.20
N THR A 730 -28.38 22.79 8.42
CA THR A 730 -28.03 21.38 8.69
C THR A 730 -28.92 20.36 7.98
N ASN A 731 -30.19 20.71 7.74
CA ASN A 731 -31.15 19.84 7.05
C ASN A 731 -31.36 20.26 5.57
N GLY A 732 -30.44 21.05 5.00
CA GLY A 732 -30.44 21.42 3.58
C GLY A 732 -31.30 22.63 3.21
N GLN A 733 -31.83 23.38 4.18
CA GLN A 733 -32.63 24.58 3.90
C GLN A 733 -31.78 25.77 3.47
N HIS A 734 -32.38 26.66 2.66
CA HIS A 734 -31.71 27.83 2.12
C HIS A 734 -32.05 29.06 2.97
N PHE A 735 -31.06 29.57 3.71
CA PHE A 735 -31.19 30.76 4.53
C PHE A 735 -30.76 31.98 3.73
N HIS A 736 -31.68 32.93 3.52
CA HIS A 736 -31.45 34.15 2.76
C HIS A 736 -31.19 35.30 3.72
N HIS A 737 -29.96 35.83 3.73
CA HIS A 737 -29.62 36.98 4.54
C HIS A 737 -30.14 38.25 3.87
N ILE A 738 -31.00 38.97 4.57
CA ILE A 738 -31.60 40.22 4.10
C ILE A 738 -31.39 41.35 5.10
N GLU A 739 -31.40 42.58 4.59
CA GLU A 739 -31.45 43.81 5.37
C GLU A 739 -32.52 44.73 4.76
N PHE A 740 -33.47 45.18 5.58
CA PHE A 740 -34.60 46.02 5.20
C PHE A 740 -35.10 46.86 6.38
N GLU A 741 -36.08 47.73 6.15
CA GLU A 741 -36.83 48.41 7.21
C GLU A 741 -38.31 48.11 7.01
N GLY A 742 -38.97 47.43 7.95
CA GLY A 742 -40.38 47.07 7.79
C GLY A 742 -40.86 45.99 8.75
N ASN A 743 -41.89 45.23 8.38
CA ASN A 743 -42.28 44.01 9.08
C ASN A 743 -42.58 42.92 8.03
N ILE A 744 -41.93 41.76 8.18
CA ILE A 744 -42.17 40.56 7.38
C ILE A 744 -42.60 39.45 8.32
N ASN A 745 -43.61 38.67 7.96
CA ASN A 745 -44.14 37.59 8.78
C ASN A 745 -43.96 36.22 8.12
N VAL A 746 -43.85 35.18 8.95
CA VAL A 746 -43.95 33.80 8.47
C VAL A 746 -45.32 33.60 7.81
N GLY A 747 -45.33 33.03 6.61
CA GLY A 747 -46.53 32.81 5.78
C GLY A 747 -46.78 33.87 4.71
N ASP A 748 -46.04 34.99 4.71
CA ASP A 748 -46.18 36.03 3.68
C ASP A 748 -45.86 35.48 2.28
N GLU A 749 -46.59 35.96 1.27
CA GLU A 749 -46.28 35.68 -0.13
C GLU A 749 -45.08 36.50 -0.57
N VAL A 750 -44.17 35.87 -1.30
CA VAL A 750 -42.95 36.50 -1.79
C VAL A 750 -42.65 36.08 -3.24
N ILE A 751 -42.18 37.04 -4.04
CA ILE A 751 -41.58 36.76 -5.35
C ILE A 751 -40.07 36.85 -5.20
N ALA A 752 -39.39 35.73 -5.39
CA ALA A 752 -37.94 35.63 -5.27
C ALA A 752 -37.31 35.71 -6.67
N ILE A 753 -36.41 36.67 -6.90
CA ILE A 753 -35.81 36.96 -8.22
C ILE A 753 -34.29 37.02 -8.09
N VAL A 754 -33.58 36.12 -8.78
CA VAL A 754 -32.12 36.10 -8.87
C VAL A 754 -31.63 37.14 -9.87
N ASP A 755 -30.48 37.76 -9.59
CA ASP A 755 -29.79 38.61 -10.57
C ASP A 755 -29.18 37.73 -11.69
N GLU A 756 -29.87 37.70 -12.82
CA GLU A 756 -29.47 36.92 -14.00
C GLU A 756 -28.05 37.25 -14.50
N LYS A 757 -27.63 38.51 -14.42
CA LYS A 757 -26.31 38.91 -14.92
C LYS A 757 -25.20 38.32 -14.06
N ILE A 758 -25.36 38.43 -12.74
CA ILE A 758 -24.41 37.85 -11.77
C ILE A 758 -24.40 36.33 -11.89
N ARG A 759 -25.58 35.69 -11.92
CA ARG A 759 -25.71 34.25 -12.10
C ARG A 759 -25.00 33.77 -13.36
N ASN A 760 -25.18 34.46 -14.49
CA ASN A 760 -24.56 34.05 -15.75
C ASN A 760 -23.02 34.16 -15.69
N LYS A 761 -22.46 35.20 -15.06
CA LYS A 761 -21.01 35.29 -14.84
C LYS A 761 -20.47 34.14 -13.99
N ILE A 762 -21.16 33.82 -12.89
CA ILE A 762 -20.82 32.69 -12.03
C ILE A 762 -20.89 31.37 -12.81
N LYS A 763 -21.97 31.13 -13.58
CA LYS A 763 -22.13 29.93 -14.43
C LYS A 763 -20.96 29.77 -15.41
N LYS A 764 -20.51 30.85 -16.06
CA LYS A 764 -19.37 30.83 -16.99
C LYS A 764 -18.09 30.42 -16.28
N ASN A 765 -17.77 31.08 -15.16
CA ASN A 765 -16.59 30.75 -14.36
C ASN A 765 -16.64 29.31 -13.83
N HIS A 766 -17.79 28.84 -13.31
CA HIS A 766 -17.94 27.48 -12.78
C HIS A 766 -17.73 26.44 -13.88
N SER A 767 -18.32 26.66 -15.04
CA SER A 767 -18.18 25.76 -16.20
C SER A 767 -16.73 25.72 -16.70
N ALA A 768 -16.03 26.86 -16.67
CA ALA A 768 -14.61 26.92 -17.00
C ALA A 768 -13.73 26.16 -15.98
N THR A 769 -14.09 26.11 -14.70
CA THR A 769 -13.37 25.34 -13.67
C THR A 769 -13.28 23.84 -14.04
N HIS A 770 -14.37 23.24 -14.53
CA HIS A 770 -14.39 21.84 -14.95
C HIS A 770 -13.49 21.59 -16.18
N LEU A 771 -13.53 22.50 -17.16
CA LEU A 771 -12.63 22.42 -18.32
C LEU A 771 -11.16 22.60 -17.90
N LEU A 772 -10.88 23.50 -16.95
CA LEU A 772 -9.55 23.71 -16.39
C LEU A 772 -9.04 22.44 -15.69
N GLN A 773 -9.86 21.81 -14.85
CA GLN A 773 -9.50 20.54 -14.19
C GLN A 773 -9.18 19.45 -15.19
N LYS A 774 -10.00 19.32 -16.24
CA LYS A 774 -9.75 18.35 -17.33
C LYS A 774 -8.44 18.64 -18.06
N ALA A 775 -8.18 19.91 -18.39
CA ALA A 775 -6.96 20.32 -19.08
C ALA A 775 -5.71 20.09 -18.22
N LEU A 776 -5.75 20.43 -16.92
CA LEU A 776 -4.67 20.17 -15.98
C LEU A 776 -4.35 18.67 -15.92
N ARG A 777 -5.37 17.81 -15.89
CA ARG A 777 -5.15 16.36 -15.90
C ARG A 777 -4.51 15.85 -17.20
N GLN A 778 -4.91 16.42 -18.34
CA GLN A 778 -4.36 16.05 -19.65
C GLN A 778 -2.91 16.50 -19.84
N VAL A 779 -2.57 17.71 -19.39
CA VAL A 779 -1.23 18.29 -19.59
C VAL A 779 -0.25 17.80 -18.54
N LEU A 780 -0.66 17.79 -17.27
CA LEU A 780 0.23 17.53 -16.14
C LEU A 780 0.24 16.05 -15.75
N SER A 781 -0.93 15.53 -15.33
CA SER A 781 -1.09 14.14 -14.90
C SER A 781 -2.55 13.80 -14.63
N GLU A 782 -2.98 12.59 -14.98
CA GLU A 782 -4.31 12.06 -14.60
C GLU A 782 -4.52 11.99 -13.08
N GLU A 783 -3.46 12.11 -12.28
CA GLU A 783 -3.51 12.15 -10.81
C GLU A 783 -3.79 13.54 -10.24
N VAL A 784 -3.93 14.58 -11.07
CA VAL A 784 -4.31 15.92 -10.57
C VAL A 784 -5.69 15.84 -9.92
N MET A 785 -5.74 16.20 -8.64
CA MET A 785 -6.96 16.23 -7.83
C MET A 785 -7.22 17.65 -7.34
N GLN A 786 -8.50 18.05 -7.36
CA GLN A 786 -8.94 19.29 -6.75
C GLN A 786 -8.73 19.23 -5.23
N ALA A 787 -8.06 20.24 -4.69
CA ALA A 787 -7.86 20.46 -3.25
C ALA A 787 -8.74 21.61 -2.71
N GLY A 788 -9.32 22.41 -3.59
CA GLY A 788 -10.22 23.50 -3.22
C GLY A 788 -10.67 24.32 -4.42
N SER A 789 -11.82 24.97 -4.33
CA SER A 789 -12.30 25.85 -5.39
C SER A 789 -13.11 27.02 -4.80
N ARG A 790 -13.05 28.18 -5.47
CA ARG A 790 -13.93 29.32 -5.23
C ARG A 790 -14.26 29.97 -6.57
N VAL A 791 -15.54 30.18 -6.85
CA VAL A 791 -16.06 30.69 -8.11
C VAL A 791 -17.05 31.81 -7.81
N ASP A 792 -16.72 33.02 -8.21
CA ASP A 792 -17.59 34.20 -8.07
C ASP A 792 -17.89 34.87 -9.42
N ASP A 793 -18.59 36.01 -9.39
CA ASP A 793 -18.98 36.74 -10.59
C ASP A 793 -17.83 37.47 -11.29
N LYS A 794 -16.64 37.52 -10.67
CA LYS A 794 -15.44 38.19 -11.19
C LYS A 794 -14.42 37.17 -11.67
N ASN A 795 -14.05 36.21 -10.83
CA ASN A 795 -12.99 35.25 -11.14
C ASN A 795 -13.26 33.85 -10.56
N LEU A 796 -12.37 32.92 -10.89
CA LEU A 796 -12.31 31.60 -10.29
C LEU A 796 -10.93 31.34 -9.72
N ARG A 797 -10.93 30.58 -8.62
CA ARG A 797 -9.76 30.07 -7.92
C ARG A 797 -9.85 28.54 -7.91
N PHE A 798 -8.80 27.87 -8.36
CA PHE A 798 -8.72 26.42 -8.40
C PHE A 798 -7.44 25.96 -7.73
N ASP A 799 -7.59 25.26 -6.60
CA ASP A 799 -6.50 24.69 -5.84
C ASP A 799 -6.42 23.19 -6.18
N PHE A 800 -5.23 22.70 -6.51
CA PHE A 800 -5.04 21.31 -6.92
C PHE A 800 -3.71 20.74 -6.47
N THR A 801 -3.68 19.42 -6.27
CA THR A 801 -2.46 18.69 -5.97
C THR A 801 -1.79 18.18 -7.24
N TYR A 802 -0.51 18.46 -7.40
CA TYR A 802 0.30 17.94 -8.51
C TYR A 802 1.72 17.68 -8.02
N ASP A 803 2.23 16.49 -8.28
CA ASP A 803 3.59 16.09 -7.91
C ASP A 803 4.58 16.36 -9.05
N GLY A 804 4.83 17.63 -9.32
CA GLY A 804 5.74 18.07 -10.39
C GLY A 804 5.88 19.58 -10.42
N LYS A 805 6.90 20.09 -11.13
CA LYS A 805 6.95 21.52 -11.45
C LYS A 805 6.05 21.78 -12.64
N ILE A 806 5.39 22.94 -12.61
CA ILE A 806 4.55 23.43 -13.71
C ILE A 806 5.37 24.49 -14.42
N SER A 807 5.68 24.26 -15.69
CA SER A 807 6.38 25.21 -16.54
C SER A 807 5.41 26.25 -17.13
N ASP A 808 5.95 27.36 -17.62
CA ASP A 808 5.14 28.38 -18.30
C ASP A 808 4.50 27.78 -19.57
N GLU A 809 5.21 26.88 -20.26
CA GLU A 809 4.69 26.13 -21.40
C GLU A 809 3.49 25.24 -21.03
N ASP A 810 3.53 24.59 -19.87
CA ASP A 810 2.41 23.77 -19.38
C ASP A 810 1.17 24.64 -19.15
N LEU A 811 1.32 25.83 -18.55
CA LEU A 811 0.22 26.76 -18.31
C LEU A 811 -0.40 27.28 -19.61
N ILE A 812 0.44 27.63 -20.57
CA ILE A 812 -0.01 28.06 -21.90
C ILE A 812 -0.79 26.94 -22.58
N GLU A 813 -0.32 25.69 -22.47
CA GLU A 813 -1.00 24.53 -23.02
C GLU A 813 -2.34 24.25 -22.33
N VAL A 814 -2.40 24.35 -21.00
CA VAL A 814 -3.64 24.22 -20.22
C VAL A 814 -4.66 25.28 -20.67
N GLU A 815 -4.27 26.56 -20.73
CA GLU A 815 -5.16 27.63 -21.19
C GLU A 815 -5.61 27.41 -22.64
N ARG A 816 -4.70 26.95 -23.51
CA ARG A 816 -5.01 26.64 -24.91
C ARG A 816 -6.07 25.55 -25.01
N LEU A 817 -5.91 24.44 -24.28
CA LEU A 817 -6.87 23.33 -24.27
C LEU A 817 -8.24 23.77 -23.76
N VAL A 818 -8.31 24.54 -22.67
CA VAL A 818 -9.59 25.06 -22.17
C VAL A 818 -10.30 25.88 -23.26
N ASN A 819 -9.58 26.79 -23.90
CA ASN A 819 -10.14 27.61 -24.98
C ASN A 819 -10.49 26.81 -26.25
N GLU A 820 -9.79 25.71 -26.54
CA GLU A 820 -10.18 24.78 -27.60
C GLU A 820 -11.50 24.09 -27.29
N LYS A 821 -11.70 23.65 -26.03
CA LYS A 821 -12.96 23.05 -25.60
C LYS A 821 -14.11 24.03 -25.67
N ILE A 822 -13.91 25.29 -25.27
CA ILE A 822 -14.90 26.37 -25.43
C ILE A 822 -15.35 26.53 -26.89
N LYS A 823 -14.43 26.39 -27.86
CA LYS A 823 -14.72 26.50 -29.30
C LYS A 823 -15.48 25.31 -29.89
N THR A 824 -15.65 24.21 -29.16
CA THR A 824 -16.36 23.02 -29.67
C THR A 824 -17.87 23.24 -29.79
N ASN A 825 -18.43 24.27 -29.13
CA ASN A 825 -19.87 24.49 -29.00
C ASN A 825 -20.61 23.25 -28.46
N ALA A 826 -19.97 22.44 -27.62
CA ALA A 826 -20.59 21.29 -26.99
C ALA A 826 -21.68 21.72 -26.00
N ASP A 827 -22.79 20.98 -26.00
CA ASP A 827 -23.85 21.14 -25.00
C ASP A 827 -23.40 20.61 -23.64
N VAL A 828 -23.88 21.26 -22.57
CA VAL A 828 -23.66 20.85 -21.19
C VAL A 828 -24.84 19.97 -20.76
N ILE A 829 -24.55 18.72 -20.41
CA ILE A 829 -25.57 17.71 -20.09
C ILE A 829 -25.55 17.46 -18.59
N THR A 830 -26.74 17.42 -17.98
CA THR A 830 -26.89 17.11 -16.55
C THR A 830 -27.86 15.96 -16.36
N GLU A 831 -27.45 14.96 -15.59
CA GLU A 831 -28.22 13.74 -15.36
C GLU A 831 -28.20 13.37 -13.88
N ILE A 832 -29.29 12.77 -13.40
CA ILE A 832 -29.38 12.23 -12.04
C ILE A 832 -29.34 10.70 -12.15
N MET A 833 -28.32 10.08 -11.56
CA MET A 833 -28.11 8.63 -11.61
C MET A 833 -27.52 8.12 -10.28
N SER A 834 -27.36 6.80 -10.14
CA SER A 834 -26.68 6.23 -8.97
C SER A 834 -25.17 6.47 -9.03
N LEU A 835 -24.49 6.42 -7.88
CA LEU A 835 -23.03 6.61 -7.81
C LEU A 835 -22.28 5.57 -8.67
N ASP A 836 -22.72 4.31 -8.66
CA ASP A 836 -22.14 3.24 -9.47
C ASP A 836 -22.26 3.49 -10.98
N GLU A 837 -23.40 4.03 -11.42
CA GLU A 837 -23.62 4.41 -12.83
C GLU A 837 -22.73 5.58 -13.23
N ALA A 838 -22.58 6.58 -12.34
CA ALA A 838 -21.71 7.73 -12.57
C ALA A 838 -20.24 7.29 -12.72
N ILE A 839 -19.74 6.43 -11.81
CA ILE A 839 -18.38 5.88 -11.88
C ILE A 839 -18.18 5.09 -13.19
N LYS A 840 -19.14 4.24 -13.57
CA LYS A 840 -19.08 3.51 -14.86
C LYS A 840 -19.06 4.42 -16.08
N LYS A 841 -19.69 5.60 -16.00
CA LYS A 841 -19.68 6.63 -17.03
C LYS A 841 -18.35 7.38 -17.12
N GLY A 842 -17.43 7.14 -16.17
CA GLY A 842 -16.14 7.82 -16.08
C GLY A 842 -16.21 9.15 -15.32
N ALA A 843 -17.25 9.36 -14.50
CA ALA A 843 -17.34 10.54 -13.68
C ALA A 843 -16.21 10.57 -12.64
N ILE A 844 -15.52 11.71 -12.55
CA ILE A 844 -14.58 11.96 -11.47
C ILE A 844 -15.40 12.23 -10.20
N ALA A 845 -15.25 11.36 -9.21
CA ALA A 845 -15.75 11.58 -7.85
C ALA A 845 -14.63 12.19 -7.00
N LEU A 846 -14.94 13.21 -6.21
CA LEU A 846 -14.03 13.74 -5.21
C LEU A 846 -14.07 12.80 -4.00
N PHE A 847 -12.94 12.18 -3.67
CA PHE A 847 -12.84 11.12 -2.65
C PHE A 847 -13.27 11.55 -1.23
N GLU A 848 -13.35 12.86 -0.96
CA GLU A 848 -13.65 13.41 0.37
C GLU A 848 -15.14 13.78 0.58
N GLU A 849 -15.99 13.70 -0.47
CA GLU A 849 -17.40 14.08 -0.34
C GLU A 849 -18.31 12.86 -0.06
N LYS A 850 -19.25 13.04 0.87
CA LYS A 850 -20.33 12.07 1.10
C LYS A 850 -21.42 12.26 0.06
N TYR A 851 -21.52 11.32 -0.88
CA TYR A 851 -22.58 11.29 -1.88
C TYR A 851 -23.83 10.57 -1.36
N GLY A 852 -25.02 11.08 -1.70
CA GLY A 852 -26.28 10.38 -1.46
C GLY A 852 -26.54 9.28 -2.50
N ASP A 853 -27.64 8.52 -2.32
CA ASP A 853 -28.03 7.39 -3.21
C ASP A 853 -28.17 7.78 -4.69
N LYS A 854 -28.44 9.06 -4.95
CA LYS A 854 -28.48 9.65 -6.29
C LYS A 854 -27.55 10.85 -6.35
N VAL A 855 -26.75 10.91 -7.40
CA VAL A 855 -25.80 11.99 -7.67
C VAL A 855 -26.17 12.72 -8.96
N ARG A 856 -25.86 14.01 -9.01
CA ARG A 856 -25.98 14.83 -10.22
C ARG A 856 -24.66 14.79 -10.97
N VAL A 857 -24.67 14.20 -12.14
CA VAL A 857 -23.52 14.10 -13.04
C VAL A 857 -23.61 15.22 -14.07
N LEU A 858 -22.55 16.01 -14.15
CA LEU A 858 -22.34 17.04 -15.15
C LEU A 858 -21.40 16.52 -16.22
N THR A 859 -21.79 16.63 -17.49
CA THR A 859 -20.90 16.42 -18.63
C THR A 859 -20.71 17.75 -19.37
N ILE A 860 -19.48 18.23 -19.44
CA ILE A 860 -19.09 19.44 -20.15
C ILE A 860 -17.94 19.12 -21.12
N ALA A 861 -18.27 19.10 -22.41
CA ALA A 861 -17.40 18.52 -23.44
C ALA A 861 -16.95 17.10 -23.05
N ASP A 862 -15.67 16.89 -22.75
CA ASP A 862 -15.08 15.62 -22.31
C ASP A 862 -14.75 15.56 -20.81
N SER A 863 -15.19 16.54 -20.02
CA SER A 863 -15.19 16.44 -18.56
C SER A 863 -16.51 15.86 -18.06
N ILE A 864 -16.44 14.85 -17.19
CA ILE A 864 -17.58 14.19 -16.57
C ILE A 864 -17.32 14.20 -15.06
N GLU A 865 -18.15 14.91 -14.29
CA GLU A 865 -17.90 15.18 -12.88
C GLU A 865 -19.20 15.18 -12.07
N LEU A 866 -19.10 14.88 -10.77
CA LEU A 866 -20.21 15.07 -9.85
C LEU A 866 -20.27 16.54 -9.44
N CYS A 867 -21.34 17.25 -9.80
CA CYS A 867 -21.45 18.67 -9.47
C CYS A 867 -22.91 19.09 -9.23
N GLY A 868 -23.14 19.73 -8.08
CA GLY A 868 -24.42 20.32 -7.70
C GLY A 868 -24.59 21.79 -8.14
N GLY A 869 -23.58 22.39 -8.77
CA GLY A 869 -23.58 23.81 -9.14
C GLY A 869 -24.44 24.18 -10.35
N THR A 870 -24.48 25.48 -10.62
CA THR A 870 -25.11 26.03 -11.82
C THR A 870 -24.08 26.18 -12.96
N HIS A 871 -24.44 25.77 -14.17
CA HIS A 871 -23.54 25.75 -15.34
C HIS A 871 -24.21 26.33 -16.57
N VAL A 872 -23.41 26.83 -17.50
CA VAL A 872 -23.89 27.26 -18.82
C VAL A 872 -24.58 26.11 -19.56
N SER A 873 -25.46 26.41 -20.51
CA SER A 873 -26.16 25.36 -21.27
C SER A 873 -25.29 24.83 -22.40
N ASN A 874 -24.42 25.68 -22.93
CA ASN A 874 -23.44 25.36 -23.96
C ASN A 874 -22.08 25.98 -23.63
N VAL A 875 -20.98 25.26 -23.86
CA VAL A 875 -19.62 25.73 -23.52
C VAL A 875 -19.22 27.02 -24.23
N SER A 876 -19.84 27.34 -25.37
CA SER A 876 -19.59 28.59 -26.09
C SER A 876 -20.02 29.84 -25.31
N GLU A 877 -20.96 29.71 -24.36
CA GLU A 877 -21.38 30.80 -23.47
C GLU A 877 -20.25 31.27 -22.54
N ILE A 878 -19.21 30.45 -22.32
CA ILE A 878 -18.00 30.85 -21.55
C ILE A 878 -17.23 31.94 -22.31
N GLU A 879 -17.36 31.98 -23.63
CA GLU A 879 -16.70 32.90 -24.59
C GLU A 879 -15.18 32.75 -24.65
N ARG A 880 -14.47 33.01 -23.55
CA ARG A 880 -13.01 32.91 -23.44
C ARG A 880 -12.60 32.64 -22.00
N PHE A 881 -11.46 31.98 -21.82
CA PHE A 881 -10.82 31.73 -20.54
C PHE A 881 -9.37 32.25 -20.56
N ALA A 882 -8.90 32.81 -19.45
CA ALA A 882 -7.50 33.23 -19.27
C ALA A 882 -7.02 32.98 -17.84
N ILE A 883 -5.81 32.42 -17.71
CA ILE A 883 -5.11 32.24 -16.44
C ILE A 883 -4.45 33.57 -16.05
N LYS A 884 -4.75 34.05 -14.86
CA LYS A 884 -4.16 35.27 -14.30
C LYS A 884 -2.80 34.98 -13.67
N ASN A 885 -2.73 33.95 -12.83
CA ASN A 885 -1.52 33.56 -12.15
C ASN A 885 -1.56 32.07 -11.73
N ILE A 886 -0.40 31.56 -11.35
CA ILE A 886 -0.25 30.34 -10.57
C ILE A 886 0.64 30.63 -9.35
N GLU A 887 0.25 30.13 -8.19
CA GLU A 887 1.08 30.16 -6.98
C GLU A 887 1.19 28.78 -6.34
N THR A 888 2.32 28.50 -5.69
CA THR A 888 2.46 27.32 -4.83
C THR A 888 1.99 27.65 -3.41
N LYS A 889 1.11 26.84 -2.83
CA LYS A 889 0.61 27.00 -1.45
C LYS A 889 1.32 26.06 -0.45
N GLY A 890 2.31 25.31 -0.90
CA GLY A 890 3.00 24.26 -0.14
C GLY A 890 3.51 23.15 -1.06
N ASN A 891 4.15 22.13 -0.49
CA ASN A 891 4.66 20.99 -1.28
C ASN A 891 3.52 20.31 -2.04
N ASN A 892 3.61 20.31 -3.37
CA ASN A 892 2.68 19.69 -4.31
C ASN A 892 1.26 20.27 -4.32
N LEU A 893 1.03 21.45 -3.72
CA LEU A 893 -0.25 22.16 -3.75
C LEU A 893 -0.10 23.46 -4.54
N TYR A 894 -0.89 23.60 -5.60
CA TYR A 894 -0.89 24.74 -6.51
C TYR A 894 -2.25 25.42 -6.50
N ARG A 895 -2.25 26.73 -6.75
CA ARG A 895 -3.45 27.54 -6.94
C ARG A 895 -3.36 28.27 -8.26
N ILE A 896 -4.38 28.11 -9.10
CA ILE A 896 -4.59 28.93 -10.29
C ILE A 896 -5.72 29.91 -10.00
N GLU A 897 -5.50 31.19 -10.30
CA GLU A 897 -6.55 32.18 -10.45
C GLU A 897 -6.77 32.47 -11.94
N ALA A 898 -8.03 32.52 -12.36
CA ALA A 898 -8.40 32.71 -13.75
C ALA A 898 -9.72 33.48 -13.89
N ALA A 899 -10.00 33.98 -15.10
CA ALA A 899 -11.24 34.69 -15.40
C ALA A 899 -11.80 34.28 -16.76
N THR A 900 -13.09 34.57 -16.96
CA THR A 900 -13.79 34.31 -18.23
C THR A 900 -14.41 35.58 -18.81
N ALA A 901 -14.66 35.56 -20.12
CA ALA A 901 -15.38 36.62 -20.85
C ALA A 901 -14.87 38.04 -20.55
N ASP A 902 -15.78 38.99 -20.26
CA ASP A 902 -15.49 40.40 -19.99
C ASP A 902 -14.69 40.63 -18.70
N ASN A 903 -14.68 39.68 -17.77
CA ASN A 903 -13.90 39.81 -16.54
C ASN A 903 -12.39 39.69 -16.78
N ILE A 904 -11.96 39.11 -17.91
CA ILE A 904 -10.54 39.03 -18.29
C ILE A 904 -9.94 40.43 -18.45
N GLU A 905 -10.68 41.37 -19.03
CA GLU A 905 -10.19 42.75 -19.24
C GLU A 905 -9.96 43.47 -17.91
N ALA A 906 -10.86 43.27 -16.93
CA ALA A 906 -10.74 43.85 -15.60
C ALA A 906 -9.54 43.29 -14.82
N GLU A 907 -9.36 41.96 -14.83
CA GLU A 907 -8.22 41.31 -14.17
C GLU A 907 -6.89 41.67 -14.84
N LEU A 908 -6.87 41.76 -16.18
CA LEU A 908 -5.69 42.20 -16.92
C LEU A 908 -5.33 43.64 -16.59
N PHE A 909 -6.31 44.53 -16.50
CA PHE A 909 -6.08 45.93 -16.11
C PHE A 909 -5.42 46.04 -14.74
N GLU A 910 -5.92 45.31 -13.73
CA GLU A 910 -5.30 45.31 -12.39
C GLU A 910 -3.90 44.69 -12.39
N ALA A 911 -3.64 43.68 -13.23
CA ALA A 911 -2.32 43.08 -13.37
C ALA A 911 -1.29 44.03 -14.02
N ILE A 912 -1.70 44.85 -14.99
CA ILE A 912 -0.79 45.77 -15.70
C ILE A 912 -0.68 47.16 -15.05
N LYS A 913 -1.65 47.54 -14.21
CA LYS A 913 -1.71 48.86 -13.54
C LYS A 913 -0.40 49.26 -12.85
N PRO A 914 0.30 48.38 -12.09
CA PRO A 914 1.57 48.73 -11.44
C PRO A 914 2.72 49.08 -12.41
N TYR A 915 2.58 48.78 -13.71
CA TYR A 915 3.55 49.10 -14.75
C TYR A 915 3.20 50.37 -15.54
N ASN A 916 1.97 50.88 -15.37
CA ASN A 916 1.48 52.09 -16.02
C ASN A 916 1.54 53.33 -15.09
N ASP A 917 1.54 53.11 -13.77
CA ASP A 917 1.86 54.10 -12.73
C ASP A 917 3.39 54.18 -12.53
#